data_AF-A0A5Y4YKR7-F1
#
_entry.id   AF-A0A5Y4YKR7-F1
#
_cell.length_a   1.000
_cell.length_b   1.000
_cell.length_c   1.000
_cell.angle_alpha   90.00
_cell.angle_beta   90.00
_cell.angle_gamma   90.00
#
_symmetry.space_group_name_H-M   'P 1'
#
loop_
_entity.id
_entity.type
_entity.pdbx_description
1 polymer ?
#
loop_
_entity_poly.entity_id
_entity_poly.type
_entity_poly.pdbx_seq_one_letter_code
_entity_poly.pdbx_strand_id
1 'polypeptide(L)'
;NHFKEENYFRFFIPSIFSQYKKILYLDSDIIANCDISQLFDIKMHDKVIAACKEIGMVYHISKYKNNPDDYMIYFNEKIKLKKSNNYFQSGVMLYNIKKCLEINFTQKCFEKLEELKEPPIVDQDVLNAFLEDQVLFLPLKWNCTWFLKTYLTDYRYILPKEILEEYNEAYASSCIFHFNGHVKPWNSFLSPRSELWWHYAKQSIFYERMLYSAMLENGGTGDEIPVFMLKNNEECKIASRSCNRKINIVFVCDHKSVKKCAVSMLSALNNKNELDYIKFYFIYDEKFTKEELECLDIFNTSCSSITLCQVDSKDFVAYKNTTQRKAMPLNAYYRLHIPWILSKEDRAIYIDYDTIVNNSLWDIYNLNIDNYYLAAVDDAWKYGRYRQMMHIQPESRHYNSGMMVINCKKWRQENIKDKFIEFSKNHKDVFVLADQFLINTIINKNVLYLSLEWNLQLARKEWNEKLEFDDDNELKNATENPKIIHYNFGKPWQFNACFNPFFHLWWKEARKLPFYQDILKNALSESLKVHNIEKSIGAVERIKNQLSYRLGYAIVSNIKNPLKMVMIPSSIMKSVKEYRQYKNKTKHIVFQPLEIYADYEECLKVQNHLSYRIGKTILSANKQGLKGFVKLPYSLFMEIRQFKNKKYNDKVERESEKPIAKFSLEDDENFLKERHKNIFGYLPDFKRPKTFSEKIISRMLYDRSSIYTVLADKLKVRLYVYQKTIKSDLDMHFFSNESSIFYPIDSLEEELYKTNKCPYLPKLYGIYKSAYDIDFDKLPNSFVLKSNHDSGGVVVVEDKKEFIRDTEKFYTSMQKLQTHLQRNYYYFAREWQYFNMEPRIFAEELLIGDNGKPADTYKFHIFDQNNNKNNFIQVTTDRFDNYQRVMLNSDWSLAPFGISYDNSKIVNIPAQPFMLKEMFDLAYNLASLFDYVRVDLYQNKNNIYFGELTFTPGAAGERIIPDEWDERLGELWKRKEIINEASK
;
A
#
# COMPACT_ATOMS: atom_id res chain seq x y z
N ASN A 1 -3.04 -18.17 -18.13
CA ASN A 1 -4.36 -18.79 -17.92
C ASN A 1 -5.31 -17.70 -17.43
N HIS A 2 -6.53 -17.57 -17.96
CA HIS A 2 -7.42 -16.44 -17.61
C HIS A 2 -8.35 -16.73 -16.43
N PHE A 3 -8.47 -18.00 -16.04
CA PHE A 3 -9.20 -18.42 -14.86
C PHE A 3 -8.41 -18.12 -13.58
N LYS A 4 -9.12 -17.75 -12.52
CA LYS A 4 -8.56 -17.40 -11.22
C LYS A 4 -9.26 -18.19 -10.12
N GLU A 5 -8.76 -18.12 -8.89
CA GLU A 5 -9.33 -18.83 -7.74
C GLU A 5 -10.80 -18.48 -7.49
N GLU A 6 -11.19 -17.23 -7.77
CA GLU A 6 -12.54 -16.71 -7.59
C GLU A 6 -13.59 -17.46 -8.43
N ASN A 7 -13.19 -18.13 -9.52
CA ASN A 7 -14.07 -18.98 -10.32
C ASN A 7 -14.77 -20.06 -9.47
N TYR A 8 -14.07 -20.60 -8.46
CA TYR A 8 -14.57 -21.66 -7.59
C TYR A 8 -15.46 -21.15 -6.45
N PHE A 9 -15.57 -19.83 -6.22
CA PHE A 9 -16.37 -19.28 -5.11
C PHE A 9 -17.86 -19.63 -5.22
N ARG A 10 -18.35 -19.90 -6.44
CA ARG A 10 -19.74 -20.34 -6.68
C ARG A 10 -20.08 -21.69 -6.04
N PHE A 11 -19.08 -22.51 -5.64
CA PHE A 11 -19.31 -23.74 -4.89
C PHE A 11 -19.88 -23.48 -3.49
N PHE A 12 -19.59 -22.32 -2.92
CA PHE A 12 -19.99 -21.95 -1.57
C PHE A 12 -21.36 -21.27 -1.50
N ILE A 13 -21.95 -20.87 -2.63
CA ILE A 13 -23.24 -20.16 -2.69
C ILE A 13 -24.32 -20.85 -1.81
N PRO A 14 -24.55 -22.18 -1.92
CA PRO A 14 -25.56 -22.82 -1.08
C PRO A 14 -25.28 -22.76 0.42
N SER A 15 -24.00 -22.83 0.82
CA SER A 15 -23.59 -22.81 2.23
C SER A 15 -23.68 -21.40 2.84
N ILE A 16 -23.21 -20.39 2.12
CA ILE A 16 -23.19 -18.99 2.55
C ILE A 16 -24.61 -18.45 2.69
N PHE A 17 -25.50 -18.83 1.77
CA PHE A 17 -26.85 -18.31 1.68
C PHE A 17 -27.92 -19.35 2.04
N SER A 18 -27.59 -20.22 2.99
CA SER A 18 -28.43 -21.36 3.43
C SER A 18 -29.80 -20.97 3.97
N GLN A 19 -29.99 -19.72 4.39
CA GLN A 19 -31.26 -19.16 4.84
C GLN A 19 -32.27 -18.91 3.70
N TYR A 20 -31.82 -18.86 2.45
CA TYR A 20 -32.68 -18.62 1.30
C TYR A 20 -33.14 -19.95 0.68
N LYS A 21 -34.31 -19.95 0.04
CA LYS A 21 -34.83 -21.14 -0.66
C LYS A 21 -34.30 -21.27 -2.09
N LYS A 22 -34.03 -20.14 -2.72
CA LYS A 22 -33.67 -20.02 -4.14
C LYS A 22 -32.77 -18.80 -4.32
N ILE A 23 -31.76 -18.92 -5.18
CA ILE A 23 -30.80 -17.85 -5.49
C ILE A 23 -30.54 -17.81 -6.98
N LEU A 24 -30.52 -16.61 -7.57
CA LEU A 24 -30.05 -16.39 -8.93
C LEU A 24 -28.62 -15.87 -8.89
N TYR A 25 -27.71 -16.58 -9.54
CA TYR A 25 -26.32 -16.21 -9.76
C TYR A 25 -26.13 -15.71 -11.19
N LEU A 26 -25.35 -14.64 -11.33
CA LEU A 26 -25.04 -13.95 -12.59
C LEU A 26 -23.55 -13.56 -12.60
N ASP A 27 -22.81 -13.93 -13.64
CA ASP A 27 -21.42 -13.49 -13.84
C ASP A 27 -21.36 -11.95 -14.04
N SER A 28 -20.19 -11.35 -13.76
CA SER A 28 -20.01 -9.88 -13.81
C SER A 28 -19.99 -9.27 -15.22
N ASP A 29 -19.93 -10.09 -16.25
CA ASP A 29 -19.78 -9.73 -17.66
C ASP A 29 -21.04 -10.02 -18.48
N ILE A 30 -22.21 -9.90 -17.84
CA ILE A 30 -23.52 -10.01 -18.49
C ILE A 30 -24.26 -8.68 -18.54
N ILE A 31 -25.30 -8.63 -19.38
CA ILE A 31 -26.30 -7.57 -19.40
C ILE A 31 -27.70 -8.19 -19.36
N ALA A 32 -28.55 -7.69 -18.47
CA ALA A 32 -29.97 -8.04 -18.42
C ALA A 32 -30.81 -6.98 -19.15
N ASN A 33 -31.55 -7.40 -20.18
CA ASN A 33 -32.41 -6.54 -21.02
C ASN A 33 -33.91 -6.73 -20.74
N CYS A 34 -34.26 -7.59 -19.79
CA CYS A 34 -35.63 -7.93 -19.44
C CYS A 34 -35.78 -8.03 -17.93
N ASP A 35 -37.03 -8.12 -17.47
CA ASP A 35 -37.33 -8.39 -16.07
C ASP A 35 -36.84 -9.78 -15.65
N ILE A 36 -35.82 -9.80 -14.80
CA ILE A 36 -35.18 -11.02 -14.29
C ILE A 36 -36.06 -11.80 -13.32
N SER A 37 -37.15 -11.21 -12.80
CA SER A 37 -38.10 -11.94 -11.94
C SER A 37 -38.69 -13.15 -12.67
N GLN A 38 -38.91 -13.05 -13.98
CA GLN A 38 -39.41 -14.15 -14.81
C GLN A 38 -38.47 -15.36 -14.80
N LEU A 39 -37.16 -15.14 -14.75
CA LEU A 39 -36.16 -16.22 -14.59
C LEU A 39 -36.20 -16.78 -13.17
N PHE A 40 -36.28 -15.91 -12.16
CA PHE A 40 -36.34 -16.32 -10.77
C PHE A 40 -37.59 -17.16 -10.45
N ASP A 41 -38.72 -16.87 -11.08
CA ASP A 41 -40.01 -17.53 -10.86
C ASP A 41 -40.14 -18.91 -11.52
N ILE A 42 -39.16 -19.32 -12.34
CA ILE A 42 -39.14 -20.64 -12.96
C ILE A 42 -39.21 -21.74 -11.89
N LYS A 43 -40.13 -22.68 -12.08
CA LYS A 43 -40.32 -23.83 -11.19
C LYS A 43 -39.22 -24.86 -11.48
N MET A 44 -38.33 -25.04 -10.52
CA MET A 44 -37.18 -25.97 -10.65
C MET A 44 -37.52 -27.42 -10.33
N HIS A 45 -38.73 -27.69 -9.82
CA HIS A 45 -39.17 -29.03 -9.40
C HIS A 45 -38.15 -29.72 -8.49
N ASP A 46 -37.66 -30.90 -8.88
CA ASP A 46 -36.67 -31.72 -8.17
C ASP A 46 -35.22 -31.40 -8.56
N LYS A 47 -34.99 -30.47 -9.51
CA LYS A 47 -33.66 -30.10 -9.99
C LYS A 47 -32.92 -29.23 -8.98
N VAL A 48 -31.60 -29.42 -8.93
CA VAL A 48 -30.66 -28.72 -8.03
C VAL A 48 -30.35 -27.33 -8.56
N ILE A 49 -30.14 -27.23 -9.87
CA ILE A 49 -29.88 -25.97 -10.55
C ILE A 49 -30.72 -25.84 -11.83
N ALA A 50 -30.87 -24.62 -12.33
CA ALA A 50 -31.32 -24.33 -13.69
C ALA A 50 -30.28 -23.46 -14.40
N ALA A 51 -29.92 -23.84 -15.64
CA ALA A 51 -28.86 -23.19 -16.42
C ALA A 51 -29.12 -23.39 -17.94
N CYS A 52 -28.50 -22.55 -18.78
CA CYS A 52 -28.57 -22.73 -20.23
C CYS A 52 -27.44 -23.64 -20.73
N LYS A 53 -27.67 -24.32 -21.86
CA LYS A 53 -26.63 -25.09 -22.54
C LYS A 53 -25.48 -24.21 -23.01
N GLU A 54 -24.25 -24.69 -22.92
CA GLU A 54 -23.08 -24.04 -23.50
C GLU A 54 -23.03 -24.34 -25.00
N ILE A 55 -23.44 -23.36 -25.80
CA ILE A 55 -23.60 -23.52 -27.25
C ILE A 55 -22.26 -23.76 -27.96
N GLY A 56 -21.15 -23.22 -27.43
CA GLY A 56 -19.81 -23.49 -27.95
C GLY A 56 -19.47 -24.97 -27.84
N MET A 57 -19.83 -25.61 -26.74
CA MET A 57 -19.63 -27.05 -26.54
C MET A 57 -20.51 -27.89 -27.47
N VAL A 58 -21.77 -27.50 -27.69
CA VAL A 58 -22.64 -28.16 -28.67
C VAL A 58 -22.06 -28.08 -30.08
N TYR A 59 -21.48 -26.94 -30.46
CA TYR A 59 -20.76 -26.79 -31.72
C TYR A 59 -19.56 -27.74 -31.81
N HIS A 60 -18.69 -27.77 -30.80
CA HIS A 60 -17.50 -28.63 -30.81
C HIS A 60 -17.88 -30.10 -30.93
N ILE A 61 -18.85 -30.57 -30.13
CA ILE A 61 -19.34 -31.95 -30.20
C ILE A 61 -19.92 -32.27 -31.59
N SER A 62 -20.66 -31.33 -32.19
CA SER A 62 -21.25 -31.52 -33.52
C SER A 62 -20.18 -31.58 -34.62
N LYS A 63 -19.14 -30.74 -34.54
CA LYS A 63 -18.04 -30.67 -35.51
C LYS A 63 -17.17 -31.92 -35.51
N TYR A 64 -16.80 -32.40 -34.33
CA TYR A 64 -15.82 -33.47 -34.14
C TYR A 64 -16.47 -34.84 -33.90
N LYS A 65 -17.79 -34.96 -34.06
CA LYS A 65 -18.56 -36.21 -33.88
C LYS A 65 -17.97 -37.41 -34.61
N ASN A 66 -17.44 -37.20 -35.82
CA ASN A 66 -16.91 -38.26 -36.69
C ASN A 66 -15.38 -38.36 -36.69
N ASN A 67 -14.68 -37.39 -36.08
CA ASN A 67 -13.22 -37.36 -36.00
C ASN A 67 -12.81 -36.63 -34.70
N PRO A 68 -12.75 -37.36 -33.57
CA PRO A 68 -12.55 -36.75 -32.26
C PRO A 68 -11.16 -36.14 -32.15
N ASP A 69 -11.09 -34.87 -31.76
CA ASP A 69 -9.87 -34.17 -31.38
C ASP A 69 -9.52 -34.42 -29.90
N ASP A 70 -8.36 -33.94 -29.45
CA ASP A 70 -7.91 -34.07 -28.06
C ASP A 70 -8.91 -33.51 -27.04
N TYR A 71 -9.74 -32.54 -27.46
CA TYR A 71 -10.81 -31.95 -26.66
C TYR A 71 -11.95 -32.96 -26.45
N MET A 72 -12.41 -33.64 -27.50
CA MET A 72 -13.45 -34.67 -27.40
C MET A 72 -12.99 -35.87 -26.56
N ILE A 73 -11.71 -36.24 -26.63
CA ILE A 73 -11.11 -37.28 -25.77
C ILE A 73 -11.18 -36.85 -24.30
N TYR A 74 -10.82 -35.59 -23.99
CA TYR A 74 -10.91 -35.06 -22.64
C TYR A 74 -12.34 -35.12 -22.06
N PHE A 75 -13.36 -34.69 -22.82
CA PHE A 75 -14.75 -34.73 -22.34
C PHE A 75 -15.30 -36.14 -22.15
N ASN A 76 -15.00 -37.04 -23.09
CA ASN A 76 -15.53 -38.40 -23.06
C ASN A 76 -14.81 -39.29 -22.05
N GLU A 77 -13.49 -39.15 -21.90
CA GLU A 77 -12.67 -40.06 -21.08
C GLU A 77 -12.36 -39.51 -19.69
N LYS A 78 -12.19 -38.18 -19.53
CA LYS A 78 -11.89 -37.56 -18.23
C LYS A 78 -13.11 -37.04 -17.50
N ILE A 79 -13.99 -36.27 -18.16
CA ILE A 79 -15.22 -35.78 -17.52
C ILE A 79 -16.30 -36.87 -17.47
N LYS A 80 -16.32 -37.79 -18.45
CA LYS A 80 -17.21 -38.96 -18.53
C LYS A 80 -18.71 -38.61 -18.50
N LEU A 81 -19.09 -37.52 -19.16
CA LEU A 81 -20.50 -37.16 -19.31
C LEU A 81 -21.24 -38.23 -20.13
N LYS A 82 -22.37 -38.70 -19.60
CA LYS A 82 -23.28 -39.61 -20.31
C LYS A 82 -23.95 -38.93 -21.51
N LYS A 83 -24.17 -37.61 -21.44
CA LYS A 83 -24.85 -36.76 -22.43
C LYS A 83 -24.09 -35.45 -22.60
N SER A 84 -22.97 -35.48 -23.31
CA SER A 84 -22.13 -34.31 -23.57
C SER A 84 -22.86 -33.12 -24.23
N ASN A 85 -23.92 -33.35 -25.01
CA ASN A 85 -24.79 -32.29 -25.57
C ASN A 85 -25.65 -31.53 -24.53
N ASN A 86 -25.61 -31.94 -23.26
CA ASN A 86 -26.25 -31.27 -22.14
C ASN A 86 -25.25 -30.50 -21.26
N TYR A 87 -24.03 -30.27 -21.75
CA TYR A 87 -23.09 -29.42 -21.04
C TYR A 87 -23.65 -27.98 -20.90
N PHE A 88 -23.71 -27.44 -19.69
CA PHE A 88 -24.26 -26.11 -19.39
C PHE A 88 -23.18 -25.07 -19.08
N GLN A 89 -23.52 -23.80 -19.29
CA GLN A 89 -22.67 -22.67 -19.00
C GLN A 89 -22.93 -22.18 -17.56
N SER A 90 -21.88 -22.02 -16.73
CA SER A 90 -22.02 -21.74 -15.28
C SER A 90 -22.24 -20.26 -14.92
N GLY A 91 -22.30 -19.36 -15.89
CA GLY A 91 -22.35 -17.91 -15.68
C GLY A 91 -23.74 -17.34 -15.42
N VAL A 92 -24.79 -18.12 -15.68
CA VAL A 92 -26.16 -17.81 -15.22
C VAL A 92 -26.74 -19.08 -14.63
N MET A 93 -26.99 -19.08 -13.31
CA MET A 93 -27.49 -20.25 -12.60
C MET A 93 -28.56 -19.88 -11.60
N LEU A 94 -29.70 -20.56 -11.65
CA LEU A 94 -30.69 -20.53 -10.59
C LEU A 94 -30.47 -21.73 -9.68
N TYR A 95 -30.24 -21.49 -8.40
CA TYR A 95 -30.00 -22.52 -7.38
C TYR A 95 -31.28 -22.84 -6.61
N ASN A 96 -31.55 -24.13 -6.43
CA ASN A 96 -32.48 -24.63 -5.43
C ASN A 96 -31.68 -24.93 -4.15
N ILE A 97 -31.61 -23.97 -3.24
CA ILE A 97 -30.71 -24.02 -2.08
C ILE A 97 -31.05 -25.19 -1.17
N LYS A 98 -32.34 -25.46 -0.96
CA LYS A 98 -32.78 -26.62 -0.18
C LYS A 98 -32.20 -27.92 -0.73
N LYS A 99 -32.31 -28.13 -2.05
CA LYS A 99 -31.75 -29.33 -2.71
C LYS A 99 -30.23 -29.36 -2.67
N CYS A 100 -29.57 -28.22 -2.82
CA CYS A 100 -28.12 -28.13 -2.70
C CYS A 100 -27.62 -28.56 -1.31
N LEU A 101 -28.33 -28.14 -0.25
CA LEU A 101 -28.00 -28.54 1.13
C LEU A 101 -28.28 -30.03 1.37
N GLU A 102 -29.40 -30.56 0.87
CA GLU A 102 -29.76 -31.99 0.98
C GLU A 102 -28.67 -32.93 0.42
N ILE A 103 -27.94 -32.50 -0.62
CA ILE A 103 -26.91 -33.31 -1.29
C ILE A 103 -25.47 -32.96 -0.87
N ASN A 104 -25.28 -32.09 0.12
CA ASN A 104 -23.96 -31.56 0.49
C ASN A 104 -23.19 -30.97 -0.71
N PHE A 105 -23.85 -30.10 -1.48
CA PHE A 105 -23.37 -29.56 -2.76
C PHE A 105 -21.91 -29.11 -2.75
N THR A 106 -21.50 -28.29 -1.78
CA THR A 106 -20.14 -27.74 -1.70
C THR A 106 -19.10 -28.84 -1.55
N GLN A 107 -19.34 -29.79 -0.64
CA GLN A 107 -18.44 -30.93 -0.44
C GLN A 107 -18.34 -31.80 -1.71
N LYS A 108 -19.47 -32.04 -2.38
CA LYS A 108 -19.50 -32.82 -3.62
C LYS A 108 -18.73 -32.14 -4.76
N CYS A 109 -18.73 -30.81 -4.84
CA CYS A 109 -17.91 -30.08 -5.79
C CYS A 109 -16.42 -30.29 -5.52
N PHE A 110 -15.98 -30.27 -4.25
CA PHE A 110 -14.58 -30.55 -3.89
C PHE A 110 -14.16 -31.98 -4.18
N GLU A 111 -14.98 -32.97 -3.82
CA GLU A 111 -14.74 -34.38 -4.15
C GLU A 111 -14.57 -34.57 -5.66
N LYS A 112 -15.42 -33.91 -6.47
CA LYS A 112 -15.35 -33.99 -7.92
C LYS A 112 -14.13 -33.25 -8.48
N LEU A 113 -13.73 -32.12 -7.89
CA LEU A 113 -12.52 -31.40 -8.26
C LEU A 113 -11.27 -32.24 -7.98
N GLU A 114 -11.19 -32.94 -6.85
CA GLU A 114 -10.11 -33.87 -6.52
C GLU A 114 -10.02 -35.03 -7.52
N GLU A 115 -11.16 -35.56 -7.96
CA GLU A 115 -11.23 -36.60 -8.99
C GLU A 115 -10.69 -36.11 -10.34
N LEU A 116 -11.08 -34.89 -10.77
CA LEU A 116 -10.69 -34.31 -12.05
C LEU A 116 -9.26 -33.76 -12.06
N LYS A 117 -8.72 -33.41 -10.87
CA LYS A 117 -7.40 -32.81 -10.60
C LYS A 117 -7.20 -31.41 -11.20
N GLU A 118 -7.21 -31.30 -12.52
CA GLU A 118 -6.94 -30.06 -13.27
C GLU A 118 -7.95 -29.88 -14.42
N PRO A 119 -9.20 -29.50 -14.13
CA PRO A 119 -10.20 -29.23 -15.17
C PRO A 119 -9.84 -27.98 -16.00
N PRO A 120 -9.77 -28.06 -17.35
CA PRO A 120 -9.46 -26.94 -18.24
C PRO A 120 -10.45 -25.78 -18.18
N ILE A 121 -11.75 -26.06 -17.95
CA ILE A 121 -12.81 -25.05 -17.78
C ILE A 121 -13.20 -24.91 -16.29
N VAL A 122 -12.27 -25.24 -15.39
CA VAL A 122 -12.32 -24.95 -13.95
C VAL A 122 -13.64 -25.39 -13.28
N ASP A 123 -14.36 -24.47 -12.64
CA ASP A 123 -15.61 -24.73 -11.92
C ASP A 123 -16.71 -25.32 -12.83
N GLN A 124 -16.76 -24.91 -14.10
CA GLN A 124 -17.82 -25.31 -15.02
C GLN A 124 -17.76 -26.81 -15.32
N ASP A 125 -16.55 -27.36 -15.50
CA ASP A 125 -16.34 -28.80 -15.72
C ASP A 125 -16.74 -29.61 -14.48
N VAL A 126 -16.36 -29.14 -13.29
CA VAL A 126 -16.71 -29.80 -12.01
C VAL A 126 -18.23 -29.85 -11.84
N LEU A 127 -18.90 -28.72 -12.06
CA LEU A 127 -20.36 -28.61 -11.93
C LEU A 127 -21.08 -29.48 -12.95
N ASN A 128 -20.63 -29.51 -14.20
CA ASN A 128 -21.20 -30.38 -15.24
C ASN A 128 -20.99 -31.87 -14.92
N ALA A 129 -19.81 -32.25 -14.44
CA ALA A 129 -19.51 -33.64 -14.07
C ALA A 129 -20.32 -34.12 -12.85
N PHE A 130 -20.65 -33.23 -11.92
CA PHE A 130 -21.41 -33.55 -10.71
C PHE A 130 -22.93 -33.52 -10.95
N LEU A 131 -23.44 -32.55 -11.71
CA LEU A 131 -24.87 -32.22 -11.76
C LEU A 131 -25.61 -32.75 -12.99
N GLU A 132 -25.00 -33.58 -13.83
CA GLU A 132 -25.51 -33.97 -15.15
C GLU A 132 -27.04 -34.24 -15.23
N ASP A 133 -27.60 -35.04 -14.33
CA ASP A 133 -29.05 -35.38 -14.32
C ASP A 133 -29.90 -34.47 -13.40
N GLN A 134 -29.28 -33.46 -12.80
CA GLN A 134 -29.83 -32.56 -11.77
C GLN A 134 -30.00 -31.11 -12.25
N VAL A 135 -29.85 -30.85 -13.55
CA VAL A 135 -30.04 -29.53 -14.18
C VAL A 135 -31.39 -29.42 -14.87
N LEU A 136 -32.09 -28.30 -14.65
CA LEU A 136 -33.17 -27.83 -15.52
C LEU A 136 -32.60 -26.94 -16.63
N PHE A 137 -32.68 -27.38 -17.89
CA PHE A 137 -32.19 -26.57 -19.01
C PHE A 137 -33.15 -25.43 -19.33
N LEU A 138 -32.59 -24.22 -19.33
CA LEU A 138 -33.29 -22.98 -19.65
C LEU A 138 -33.16 -22.63 -21.13
N PRO A 139 -34.15 -21.93 -21.72
CA PRO A 139 -34.03 -21.36 -23.05
C PRO A 139 -32.81 -20.43 -23.19
N LEU A 140 -32.10 -20.48 -24.33
CA LEU A 140 -30.85 -19.74 -24.55
C LEU A 140 -30.96 -18.22 -24.35
N LYS A 141 -32.17 -17.64 -24.46
CA LYS A 141 -32.40 -16.20 -24.18
C LYS A 141 -32.02 -15.77 -22.75
N TRP A 142 -31.97 -16.70 -21.79
CA TRP A 142 -31.59 -16.45 -20.40
C TRP A 142 -30.10 -16.50 -20.14
N ASN A 143 -29.29 -16.89 -21.13
CA ASN A 143 -27.83 -16.82 -21.08
C ASN A 143 -27.30 -16.90 -22.51
N CYS A 144 -27.55 -15.85 -23.28
CA CYS A 144 -27.16 -15.80 -24.68
C CYS A 144 -25.68 -15.41 -24.78
N THR A 145 -24.83 -16.40 -25.04
CA THR A 145 -23.39 -16.19 -25.24
C THR A 145 -23.09 -15.71 -26.66
N TRP A 146 -22.19 -14.75 -26.83
CA TRP A 146 -21.78 -14.31 -28.18
C TRP A 146 -20.68 -15.16 -28.85
N PHE A 147 -20.13 -16.14 -28.13
CA PHE A 147 -18.93 -16.90 -28.51
C PHE A 147 -18.92 -17.35 -29.97
N LEU A 148 -20.01 -17.94 -30.46
CA LEU A 148 -20.09 -18.43 -31.84
C LEU A 148 -19.85 -17.33 -32.86
N LYS A 149 -20.49 -16.16 -32.70
CA LYS A 149 -20.40 -15.07 -33.69
C LYS A 149 -19.06 -14.33 -33.63
N THR A 150 -18.38 -14.41 -32.50
CA THR A 150 -17.08 -13.77 -32.29
C THR A 150 -15.92 -14.64 -32.80
N TYR A 151 -15.96 -15.95 -32.54
CA TYR A 151 -14.81 -16.84 -32.74
C TYR A 151 -14.96 -17.85 -33.88
N LEU A 152 -16.18 -18.15 -34.33
CA LEU A 152 -16.44 -19.25 -35.26
C LEU A 152 -17.17 -18.74 -36.50
N THR A 153 -16.64 -19.03 -37.68
CA THR A 153 -17.22 -18.54 -38.95
C THR A 153 -18.17 -19.55 -39.60
N ASP A 154 -18.02 -20.83 -39.29
CA ASP A 154 -18.72 -21.97 -39.91
C ASP A 154 -19.87 -22.55 -39.07
N TYR A 155 -20.15 -22.00 -37.87
CA TYR A 155 -21.14 -22.56 -36.92
C TYR A 155 -22.53 -22.80 -37.52
N ARG A 156 -22.94 -22.02 -38.51
CA ARG A 156 -24.24 -22.14 -39.20
C ARG A 156 -24.41 -23.45 -39.96
N TYR A 157 -23.31 -24.09 -40.36
CA TYR A 157 -23.31 -25.37 -41.09
C TYR A 157 -23.09 -26.57 -40.16
N ILE A 158 -22.62 -26.32 -38.94
CA ILE A 158 -22.21 -27.36 -37.99
C ILE A 158 -23.30 -27.62 -36.94
N LEU A 159 -23.97 -26.58 -36.46
CA LEU A 159 -24.98 -26.73 -35.41
C LEU A 159 -26.24 -27.44 -35.94
N PRO A 160 -26.90 -28.27 -35.11
CA PRO A 160 -28.22 -28.79 -35.41
C PRO A 160 -29.23 -27.67 -35.69
N LYS A 161 -30.12 -27.86 -36.66
CA LYS A 161 -31.06 -26.84 -37.13
C LYS A 161 -31.86 -26.18 -36.00
N GLU A 162 -32.47 -26.99 -35.13
CA GLU A 162 -33.30 -26.52 -34.01
C GLU A 162 -32.51 -25.63 -33.03
N ILE A 163 -31.27 -26.01 -32.73
CA ILE A 163 -30.37 -25.28 -31.83
C ILE A 163 -29.89 -23.97 -32.47
N LEU A 164 -29.62 -23.99 -33.78
CA LEU A 164 -29.26 -22.79 -34.53
C LEU A 164 -30.41 -21.77 -34.58
N GLU A 165 -31.65 -22.24 -34.74
CA GLU A 165 -32.86 -21.40 -34.71
C GLU A 165 -33.03 -20.74 -33.32
N GLU A 166 -32.98 -21.53 -32.24
CA GLU A 166 -33.05 -21.02 -30.86
C GLU A 166 -31.94 -19.99 -30.57
N TYR A 167 -30.69 -20.28 -30.98
CA TYR A 167 -29.57 -19.37 -30.80
C TYR A 167 -29.78 -18.05 -31.55
N ASN A 168 -30.28 -18.08 -32.79
CA ASN A 168 -30.51 -16.85 -33.56
C ASN A 168 -31.63 -15.99 -32.94
N GLU A 169 -32.70 -16.61 -32.44
CA GLU A 169 -33.76 -15.92 -31.70
C GLU A 169 -33.23 -15.29 -30.41
N ALA A 170 -32.49 -16.06 -29.60
CA ALA A 170 -31.85 -15.57 -28.38
C ALA A 170 -30.88 -14.44 -28.67
N TYR A 171 -30.08 -14.54 -29.74
CA TYR A 171 -29.14 -13.50 -30.13
C TYR A 171 -29.84 -12.22 -30.61
N ALA A 172 -31.00 -12.32 -31.25
CA ALA A 172 -31.78 -11.17 -31.69
C ALA A 172 -32.42 -10.44 -30.50
N SER A 173 -32.99 -11.20 -29.56
CA SER A 173 -33.76 -10.69 -28.41
C SER A 173 -33.46 -11.49 -27.13
N SER A 174 -32.30 -11.25 -26.53
CA SER A 174 -31.87 -11.91 -25.30
C SER A 174 -32.42 -11.18 -24.07
N CYS A 175 -32.87 -11.95 -23.08
CA CYS A 175 -33.14 -11.43 -21.75
C CYS A 175 -31.85 -11.19 -20.99
N ILE A 176 -30.89 -12.11 -21.11
CA ILE A 176 -29.52 -11.96 -20.60
C ILE A 176 -28.55 -12.21 -21.74
N PHE A 177 -27.70 -11.22 -22.02
CA PHE A 177 -26.60 -11.31 -22.97
C PHE A 177 -25.29 -11.46 -22.21
N HIS A 178 -24.52 -12.50 -22.50
CA HIS A 178 -23.31 -12.84 -21.76
C HIS A 178 -22.08 -12.67 -22.65
N PHE A 179 -21.19 -11.76 -22.28
CA PHE A 179 -19.93 -11.49 -22.97
C PHE A 179 -18.83 -12.49 -22.58
N ASN A 180 -19.11 -13.79 -22.62
CA ASN A 180 -18.18 -14.84 -22.20
C ASN A 180 -16.90 -14.90 -23.08
N GLY A 181 -15.78 -15.39 -22.52
CA GLY A 181 -14.49 -15.49 -23.22
C GLY A 181 -13.53 -14.31 -22.97
N HIS A 182 -12.51 -14.17 -23.83
CA HIS A 182 -11.41 -13.21 -23.62
C HIS A 182 -11.66 -11.81 -24.17
N VAL A 183 -12.37 -11.73 -25.30
CA VAL A 183 -12.81 -10.45 -25.86
C VAL A 183 -13.90 -9.91 -24.94
N LYS A 184 -13.93 -8.61 -24.68
CA LYS A 184 -14.90 -7.91 -23.83
C LYS A 184 -15.24 -6.55 -24.43
N PRO A 185 -16.44 -5.99 -24.19
CA PRO A 185 -16.80 -4.66 -24.69
C PRO A 185 -15.84 -3.53 -24.29
N TRP A 186 -15.14 -3.68 -23.17
CA TRP A 186 -14.15 -2.71 -22.66
C TRP A 186 -12.73 -2.90 -23.21
N ASN A 187 -12.42 -4.04 -23.83
CA ASN A 187 -11.14 -4.25 -24.51
C ASN A 187 -11.29 -4.31 -26.04
N SER A 188 -12.52 -4.26 -26.56
CA SER A 188 -12.83 -4.25 -27.98
C SER A 188 -14.12 -3.47 -28.26
N PHE A 189 -13.99 -2.20 -28.59
CA PHE A 189 -15.11 -1.25 -28.80
C PHE A 189 -16.03 -1.57 -29.98
N LEU A 190 -15.56 -2.40 -30.92
CA LEU A 190 -16.31 -2.79 -32.11
C LEU A 190 -16.74 -4.26 -32.06
N SER A 191 -16.58 -4.91 -30.90
CA SER A 191 -17.07 -6.27 -30.70
C SER A 191 -18.60 -6.31 -30.79
N PRO A 192 -19.19 -7.43 -31.25
CA PRO A 192 -20.63 -7.53 -31.44
C PRO A 192 -21.40 -7.20 -30.15
N ARG A 193 -22.46 -6.39 -30.23
CA ARG A 193 -23.29 -5.99 -29.08
C ARG A 193 -22.56 -5.14 -28.03
N SER A 194 -21.35 -4.64 -28.29
CA SER A 194 -20.64 -3.76 -27.36
C SER A 194 -21.42 -2.46 -27.06
N GLU A 195 -22.24 -1.98 -28.00
CA GLU A 195 -23.13 -0.83 -27.81
C GLU A 195 -24.09 -1.03 -26.62
N LEU A 196 -24.49 -2.29 -26.37
CA LEU A 196 -25.38 -2.63 -25.28
C LEU A 196 -24.69 -2.49 -23.91
N TRP A 197 -23.46 -2.98 -23.79
CA TRP A 197 -22.72 -2.87 -22.55
C TRP A 197 -22.41 -1.40 -22.22
N TRP A 198 -21.96 -0.62 -23.21
CA TRP A 198 -21.65 0.79 -23.03
C TRP A 198 -22.89 1.65 -22.74
N HIS A 199 -24.07 1.25 -23.26
CA HIS A 199 -25.33 1.86 -22.89
C HIS A 199 -25.59 1.79 -21.36
N TYR A 200 -25.45 0.60 -20.76
CA TYR A 200 -25.63 0.44 -19.31
C TYR A 200 -24.45 0.98 -18.50
N ALA A 201 -23.22 0.84 -18.98
CA ALA A 201 -22.05 1.43 -18.33
C ALA A 201 -22.20 2.95 -18.16
N LYS A 202 -22.83 3.62 -19.13
CA LYS A 202 -23.12 5.06 -19.09
C LYS A 202 -24.12 5.47 -18.02
N GLN A 203 -25.01 4.57 -17.62
CA GLN A 203 -25.93 4.80 -16.51
C GLN A 203 -25.23 4.67 -15.15
N SER A 204 -24.05 4.05 -15.11
CA SER A 204 -23.25 3.95 -13.89
C SER A 204 -22.54 5.27 -13.54
N ILE A 205 -22.21 5.40 -12.26
CA ILE A 205 -21.36 6.49 -11.73
C ILE A 205 -19.89 6.35 -12.16
N PHE A 206 -19.50 5.23 -12.76
CA PHE A 206 -18.12 4.90 -13.11
C PHE A 206 -17.80 5.09 -14.60
N TYR A 207 -18.78 5.44 -15.42
CA TYR A 207 -18.68 5.49 -16.88
C TYR A 207 -17.40 6.14 -17.41
N GLU A 208 -17.11 7.38 -17.02
CA GLU A 208 -15.96 8.12 -17.57
C GLU A 208 -14.62 7.49 -17.17
N ARG A 209 -14.55 6.88 -15.97
CA ARG A 209 -13.37 6.12 -15.55
C ARG A 209 -13.25 4.82 -16.33
N MET A 210 -14.35 4.09 -16.51
CA MET A 210 -14.36 2.86 -17.30
C MET A 210 -13.94 3.12 -18.74
N LEU A 211 -14.40 4.24 -19.32
CA LEU A 211 -13.99 4.69 -20.64
C LEU A 211 -12.49 5.01 -20.69
N TYR A 212 -11.97 5.77 -19.72
CA TYR A 212 -10.54 6.05 -19.63
C TYR A 212 -9.69 4.77 -19.51
N SER A 213 -10.07 3.83 -18.63
CA SER A 213 -9.39 2.55 -18.47
C SER A 213 -9.40 1.72 -19.76
N ALA A 214 -10.56 1.63 -20.40
CA ALA A 214 -10.70 0.92 -21.67
C ALA A 214 -9.81 1.53 -22.77
N MET A 215 -9.69 2.85 -22.82
CA MET A 215 -8.80 3.52 -23.78
C MET A 215 -7.31 3.27 -23.52
N LEU A 216 -6.90 3.17 -22.25
CA LEU A 216 -5.53 2.81 -21.89
C LEU A 216 -5.18 1.40 -22.38
N GLU A 217 -6.10 0.45 -22.22
CA GLU A 217 -5.92 -0.93 -22.69
C GLU A 217 -5.83 -1.02 -24.21
N ASN A 218 -6.56 -0.16 -24.93
CA ASN A 218 -6.56 -0.11 -26.40
C ASN A 218 -5.45 0.77 -27.01
N GLY A 219 -4.60 1.42 -26.20
CA GLY A 219 -3.49 2.26 -26.68
C GLY A 219 -3.90 3.57 -27.39
N GLY A 220 -5.15 4.01 -27.23
CA GLY A 220 -5.75 5.10 -28.01
C GLY A 220 -5.30 6.52 -27.64
N THR A 221 -5.48 7.47 -28.57
CA THR A 221 -5.13 8.90 -28.44
C THR A 221 -6.28 9.80 -27.97
N GLY A 222 -7.51 9.30 -27.90
CA GLY A 222 -8.72 10.12 -27.70
C GLY A 222 -9.70 10.15 -28.86
N ASP A 223 -9.20 9.97 -30.09
CA ASP A 223 -9.96 10.27 -31.31
C ASP A 223 -10.70 9.06 -31.91
N GLU A 224 -10.45 7.86 -31.41
CA GLU A 224 -11.02 6.60 -31.91
C GLU A 224 -12.27 6.12 -31.14
N ILE A 225 -12.81 6.95 -30.23
CA ILE A 225 -13.98 6.59 -29.42
C ILE A 225 -15.23 6.58 -30.33
N PRO A 226 -15.97 5.45 -30.42
CA PRO A 226 -17.22 5.42 -31.17
C PRO A 226 -18.21 6.48 -30.68
N VAL A 227 -18.85 7.15 -31.64
CA VAL A 227 -19.76 8.29 -31.39
C VAL A 227 -20.89 7.94 -30.40
N PHE A 228 -21.37 6.70 -30.39
CA PHE A 228 -22.44 6.26 -29.49
C PHE A 228 -22.04 6.33 -28.00
N MET A 229 -20.75 6.25 -27.68
CA MET A 229 -20.25 6.43 -26.32
C MET A 229 -20.28 7.92 -25.91
N LEU A 230 -20.08 8.83 -26.87
CA LEU A 230 -19.99 10.26 -26.59
C LEU A 230 -21.38 10.94 -26.51
N LYS A 231 -22.39 10.45 -27.24
CA LYS A 231 -23.74 11.06 -27.29
C LYS A 231 -24.54 10.93 -25.99
N ASN A 232 -25.07 12.03 -25.47
CA ASN A 232 -26.03 12.02 -24.35
C ASN A 232 -27.47 12.02 -24.86
N ASN A 233 -28.35 11.30 -24.16
CA ASN A 233 -29.77 11.16 -24.50
C ASN A 233 -30.69 11.95 -23.56
N GLU A 234 -30.16 12.71 -22.60
CA GLU A 234 -30.96 13.43 -21.61
C GLU A 234 -30.92 14.93 -21.87
N GLU A 235 -32.08 15.49 -22.22
CA GLU A 235 -32.31 16.94 -22.24
C GLU A 235 -32.60 17.43 -20.82
N CYS A 236 -31.91 18.51 -20.40
CA CYS A 236 -32.15 19.13 -19.11
C CYS A 236 -33.47 19.92 -19.13
N LYS A 237 -34.49 19.43 -18.43
CA LYS A 237 -35.75 20.17 -18.20
C LYS A 237 -35.65 20.99 -16.93
N ILE A 238 -35.49 22.31 -17.06
CA ILE A 238 -35.53 23.24 -15.93
C ILE A 238 -36.98 23.72 -15.75
N ALA A 239 -37.61 23.34 -14.63
CA ALA A 239 -38.99 23.72 -14.34
C ALA A 239 -39.11 25.21 -13.96
N SER A 240 -40.14 25.88 -14.48
CA SER A 240 -40.43 27.30 -14.26
C SER A 240 -41.48 27.50 -13.15
N ARG A 241 -41.12 28.25 -12.10
CA ARG A 241 -42.04 28.79 -11.07
C ARG A 241 -41.51 30.13 -10.56
N SER A 242 -42.36 30.91 -9.88
CA SER A 242 -42.04 32.26 -9.39
C SER A 242 -40.98 32.22 -8.28
N CYS A 243 -39.83 32.85 -8.50
CA CYS A 243 -38.76 33.01 -7.51
C CYS A 243 -38.88 34.36 -6.78
N ASN A 244 -38.60 34.38 -5.47
CA ASN A 244 -38.65 35.61 -4.65
C ASN A 244 -37.39 35.83 -3.78
N ARG A 245 -36.45 34.89 -3.76
CA ARG A 245 -35.17 34.97 -3.03
C ARG A 245 -34.01 35.12 -4.00
N LYS A 246 -33.36 36.28 -4.05
CA LYS A 246 -32.22 36.52 -4.98
C LYS A 246 -30.89 36.13 -4.34
N ILE A 247 -30.10 35.29 -5.00
CA ILE A 247 -28.74 34.90 -4.59
C ILE A 247 -27.75 35.37 -5.65
N ASN A 248 -26.74 36.15 -5.27
CA ASN A 248 -25.64 36.56 -6.16
C ASN A 248 -24.46 35.60 -6.03
N ILE A 249 -24.06 34.93 -7.11
CA ILE A 249 -22.93 34.00 -7.13
C ILE A 249 -21.88 34.48 -8.13
N VAL A 250 -20.60 34.46 -7.75
CA VAL A 250 -19.48 34.92 -8.56
C VAL A 250 -18.54 33.77 -8.87
N PHE A 251 -18.19 33.61 -10.14
CA PHE A 251 -17.18 32.67 -10.62
C PHE A 251 -16.04 33.39 -11.34
N VAL A 252 -14.85 32.83 -11.22
CA VAL A 252 -13.65 33.24 -11.95
C VAL A 252 -12.92 31.97 -12.40
N CYS A 253 -12.54 31.90 -13.67
CA CYS A 253 -11.64 30.85 -14.16
C CYS A 253 -10.75 31.38 -15.29
N ASP A 254 -9.85 30.55 -15.81
CA ASP A 254 -9.15 30.87 -17.05
C ASP A 254 -9.99 30.44 -18.27
N HIS A 255 -9.66 30.96 -19.44
CA HIS A 255 -10.43 30.72 -20.66
C HIS A 255 -10.57 29.23 -21.05
N LYS A 256 -9.56 28.41 -20.74
CA LYS A 256 -9.61 26.95 -21.03
C LYS A 256 -10.51 26.18 -20.06
N SER A 257 -10.90 26.81 -18.97
CA SER A 257 -11.69 26.20 -17.90
C SER A 257 -13.16 26.65 -17.91
N VAL A 258 -13.59 27.49 -18.86
CA VAL A 258 -14.97 28.03 -18.89
C VAL A 258 -16.04 26.93 -18.95
N LYS A 259 -15.86 25.92 -19.80
CA LYS A 259 -16.77 24.77 -19.89
C LYS A 259 -16.78 23.92 -18.61
N LYS A 260 -15.66 23.89 -17.88
CA LYS A 260 -15.56 23.22 -16.56
C LYS A 260 -16.25 24.04 -15.48
N CYS A 261 -16.13 25.36 -15.53
CA CYS A 261 -16.84 26.29 -14.65
C CYS A 261 -18.37 26.19 -14.80
N ALA A 262 -18.85 26.01 -16.03
CA ALA A 262 -20.27 25.77 -16.28
C ALA A 262 -20.81 24.55 -15.52
N VAL A 263 -20.01 23.52 -15.27
CA VAL A 263 -20.44 22.36 -14.47
C VAL A 263 -20.77 22.77 -13.03
N SER A 264 -19.90 23.57 -12.42
CA SER A 264 -20.07 24.08 -11.05
C SER A 264 -21.24 25.04 -10.95
N MET A 265 -21.43 25.91 -11.95
CA MET A 265 -22.60 26.78 -12.06
C MET A 265 -23.90 25.97 -12.19
N LEU A 266 -23.90 24.93 -13.01
CA LEU A 266 -25.05 24.05 -13.18
C LEU A 266 -25.38 23.29 -11.89
N SER A 267 -24.38 22.86 -11.13
CA SER A 267 -24.61 22.22 -9.82
C SER A 267 -25.31 23.16 -8.84
N ALA A 268 -24.97 24.45 -8.83
CA ALA A 268 -25.65 25.46 -8.01
C ALA A 268 -27.10 25.69 -8.47
N LEU A 269 -27.33 25.72 -9.79
CA LEU A 269 -28.66 25.88 -10.36
C LEU A 269 -29.57 24.66 -10.09
N ASN A 270 -29.04 23.44 -10.17
CA ASN A 270 -29.79 22.20 -9.98
C ASN A 270 -30.11 21.89 -8.51
N ASN A 271 -29.34 22.43 -7.56
CA ASN A 271 -29.52 22.20 -6.13
C ASN A 271 -30.12 23.40 -5.38
N LYS A 272 -30.65 24.41 -6.09
CA LYS A 272 -31.33 25.55 -5.49
C LYS A 272 -32.71 25.17 -4.94
N ASN A 273 -33.26 25.97 -4.03
CA ASN A 273 -34.66 25.86 -3.65
C ASN A 273 -35.58 26.42 -4.76
N GLU A 274 -36.84 25.98 -4.82
CA GLU A 274 -37.81 26.50 -5.80
C GLU A 274 -37.98 28.04 -5.70
N LEU A 275 -37.85 28.60 -4.49
CA LEU A 275 -37.96 30.04 -4.23
C LEU A 275 -36.75 30.86 -4.68
N ASP A 276 -35.61 30.21 -4.92
CA ASP A 276 -34.34 30.86 -5.19
C ASP A 276 -34.23 31.26 -6.67
N TYR A 277 -33.86 32.53 -6.90
CA TYR A 277 -33.40 33.09 -8.15
C TYR A 277 -31.89 33.31 -8.08
N ILE A 278 -31.12 32.68 -8.98
CA ILE A 278 -29.66 32.79 -8.97
C ILE A 278 -29.20 33.81 -10.02
N LYS A 279 -28.51 34.86 -9.58
CA LYS A 279 -27.79 35.78 -10.46
C LYS A 279 -26.30 35.45 -10.45
N PHE A 280 -25.83 34.85 -11.54
CA PHE A 280 -24.43 34.57 -11.76
C PHE A 280 -23.69 35.81 -12.25
N TYR A 281 -22.47 35.99 -11.76
CA TYR A 281 -21.49 36.94 -12.25
C TYR A 281 -20.25 36.17 -12.67
N PHE A 282 -19.84 36.30 -13.92
CA PHE A 282 -18.64 35.67 -14.44
C PHE A 282 -17.60 36.73 -14.76
N ILE A 283 -16.50 36.75 -14.00
CA ILE A 283 -15.44 37.73 -14.19
C ILE A 283 -14.38 37.15 -15.14
N TYR A 284 -14.07 37.89 -16.20
CA TYR A 284 -13.17 37.43 -17.27
C TYR A 284 -12.24 38.56 -17.74
N ASP A 285 -11.15 38.20 -18.41
CA ASP A 285 -10.19 39.15 -18.97
C ASP A 285 -10.18 39.10 -20.51
N GLU A 286 -9.34 39.91 -21.13
CA GLU A 286 -9.22 40.03 -22.59
C GLU A 286 -8.77 38.75 -23.33
N LYS A 287 -8.45 37.65 -22.63
CA LYS A 287 -8.02 36.39 -23.27
C LYS A 287 -9.17 35.50 -23.72
N PHE A 288 -10.38 35.73 -23.21
CA PHE A 288 -11.55 34.94 -23.58
C PHE A 288 -12.02 35.33 -24.98
N THR A 289 -12.31 34.33 -25.82
CA THR A 289 -13.01 34.58 -27.08
C THR A 289 -14.50 34.71 -26.85
N LYS A 290 -15.22 35.25 -27.84
CA LYS A 290 -16.68 35.38 -27.77
C LYS A 290 -17.34 33.99 -27.71
N GLU A 291 -16.85 33.04 -28.50
CA GLU A 291 -17.36 31.66 -28.57
C GLU A 291 -17.16 30.91 -27.24
N GLU A 292 -16.06 31.18 -26.52
CA GLU A 292 -15.81 30.62 -25.19
C GLU A 292 -16.84 31.11 -24.16
N LEU A 293 -17.31 32.37 -24.28
CA LEU A 293 -18.29 32.96 -23.37
C LEU A 293 -19.74 32.58 -23.70
N GLU A 294 -20.08 32.39 -24.98
CA GLU A 294 -21.43 32.00 -25.44
C GLU A 294 -21.91 30.68 -24.80
N CYS A 295 -20.99 29.79 -24.38
CA CYS A 295 -21.36 28.56 -23.69
C CYS A 295 -22.07 28.80 -22.33
N LEU A 296 -21.94 30.00 -21.76
CA LEU A 296 -22.56 30.38 -20.50
C LEU A 296 -23.98 30.96 -20.68
N ASP A 297 -24.43 31.22 -21.91
CA ASP A 297 -25.78 31.77 -22.17
C ASP A 297 -26.90 30.82 -21.70
N ILE A 298 -26.59 29.53 -21.58
CA ILE A 298 -27.48 28.50 -21.01
C ILE A 298 -27.94 28.81 -19.58
N PHE A 299 -27.25 29.70 -18.87
CA PHE A 299 -27.61 30.13 -17.51
C PHE A 299 -28.61 31.30 -17.46
N ASN A 300 -29.01 31.84 -18.61
CA ASN A 300 -30.15 32.76 -18.71
C ASN A 300 -31.44 31.93 -18.81
N THR A 301 -32.10 31.73 -17.67
CA THR A 301 -33.32 30.92 -17.56
C THR A 301 -34.43 31.71 -16.88
N SER A 302 -35.61 31.11 -16.71
CA SER A 302 -36.68 31.74 -15.91
C SER A 302 -36.31 31.93 -14.43
N CYS A 303 -35.35 31.17 -13.91
CA CYS A 303 -34.95 31.17 -12.51
C CYS A 303 -33.48 31.57 -12.28
N SER A 304 -32.78 32.02 -13.33
CA SER A 304 -31.40 32.49 -13.24
C SER A 304 -31.04 33.48 -14.34
N SER A 305 -30.01 34.28 -14.10
CA SER A 305 -29.36 35.10 -15.13
C SER A 305 -27.86 35.07 -14.96
N ILE A 306 -27.13 35.39 -16.02
CA ILE A 306 -25.69 35.60 -15.98
C ILE A 306 -25.32 37.01 -16.41
N THR A 307 -24.40 37.63 -15.69
CA THR A 307 -23.75 38.89 -16.06
C THR A 307 -22.27 38.63 -16.30
N LEU A 308 -21.79 38.92 -17.51
CA LEU A 308 -20.37 38.84 -17.84
C LEU A 308 -19.69 40.16 -17.43
N CYS A 309 -18.62 40.05 -16.64
CA CYS A 309 -17.89 41.19 -16.08
C CYS A 309 -16.45 41.20 -16.58
N GLN A 310 -16.18 41.96 -17.64
CA GLN A 310 -14.83 42.10 -18.15
C GLN A 310 -13.98 42.98 -17.23
N VAL A 311 -12.75 42.55 -16.98
CA VAL A 311 -11.71 43.33 -16.29
C VAL A 311 -10.47 43.47 -17.17
N ASP A 312 -9.69 44.54 -16.99
CA ASP A 312 -8.37 44.68 -17.62
C ASP A 312 -7.34 43.95 -16.75
N SER A 313 -6.66 42.96 -17.33
CA SER A 313 -5.63 42.20 -16.62
C SER A 313 -4.51 43.11 -16.05
N LYS A 314 -4.28 44.30 -16.64
CA LYS A 314 -3.29 45.29 -16.16
C LYS A 314 -3.59 45.82 -14.76
N ASP A 315 -4.86 45.90 -14.36
CA ASP A 315 -5.27 46.40 -13.03
C ASP A 315 -4.78 45.50 -11.89
N PHE A 316 -4.44 44.25 -12.21
CA PHE A 316 -4.00 43.25 -11.26
C PHE A 316 -2.48 43.04 -11.25
N VAL A 317 -1.73 43.73 -12.12
CA VAL A 317 -0.27 43.58 -12.22
C VAL A 317 0.44 43.96 -10.93
N ALA A 318 -0.14 44.85 -10.11
CA ALA A 318 0.38 45.19 -8.79
C ALA A 318 0.47 43.98 -7.83
N TYR A 319 -0.35 42.94 -8.05
CA TYR A 319 -0.32 41.68 -7.30
C TYR A 319 0.72 40.69 -7.86
N LYS A 320 1.24 40.93 -9.06
CA LYS A 320 2.15 40.01 -9.74
C LYS A 320 3.58 40.22 -9.27
N ASN A 321 4.13 39.20 -8.62
CA ASN A 321 5.53 39.20 -8.20
C ASN A 321 6.46 38.61 -9.29
N THR A 322 7.53 39.33 -9.64
CA THR A 322 8.48 38.98 -10.72
C THR A 322 9.69 38.16 -10.27
N THR A 323 9.91 37.99 -8.97
CA THR A 323 11.12 37.34 -8.42
C THR A 323 11.00 35.81 -8.27
N GLN A 324 9.84 35.20 -8.58
CA GLN A 324 9.59 33.77 -8.38
C GLN A 324 9.66 32.88 -9.64
N ARG A 325 10.08 31.62 -9.44
CA ARG A 325 10.14 30.57 -10.48
C ARG A 325 8.77 30.05 -10.97
N LYS A 326 7.64 30.36 -10.30
CA LYS A 326 6.28 29.98 -10.72
C LYS A 326 5.21 30.89 -10.07
N ALA A 327 4.95 32.06 -10.64
CA ALA A 327 3.88 32.95 -10.20
C ALA A 327 2.48 32.33 -10.41
N MET A 328 1.53 32.58 -9.50
CA MET A 328 0.11 32.23 -9.64
C MET A 328 -0.48 32.96 -10.87
N PRO A 329 -1.40 32.35 -11.64
CA PRO A 329 -2.04 33.05 -12.74
C PRO A 329 -2.85 34.25 -12.22
N LEU A 330 -2.89 35.31 -13.03
CA LEU A 330 -3.38 36.61 -12.61
C LEU A 330 -4.86 36.62 -12.23
N ASN A 331 -5.65 35.76 -12.88
CA ASN A 331 -7.07 35.58 -12.63
C ASN A 331 -7.39 35.11 -11.20
N ALA A 332 -6.47 34.44 -10.51
CA ALA A 332 -6.66 34.10 -9.09
C ALA A 332 -6.93 35.36 -8.22
N TYR A 333 -6.35 36.51 -8.60
CA TYR A 333 -6.50 37.79 -7.89
C TYR A 333 -7.78 38.57 -8.25
N TYR A 334 -8.54 38.17 -9.29
CA TYR A 334 -9.75 38.90 -9.68
C TYR A 334 -10.80 38.89 -8.57
N ARG A 335 -10.79 37.85 -7.72
CA ARG A 335 -11.69 37.75 -6.55
C ARG A 335 -11.50 38.89 -5.53
N LEU A 336 -10.31 39.50 -5.48
CA LEU A 336 -10.01 40.62 -4.57
C LEU A 336 -10.79 41.90 -4.91
N HIS A 337 -11.22 42.04 -6.17
CA HIS A 337 -11.92 43.21 -6.66
C HIS A 337 -13.44 43.01 -6.76
N ILE A 338 -13.97 41.85 -6.37
CA ILE A 338 -15.42 41.52 -6.45
C ILE A 338 -16.31 42.66 -5.92
N PRO A 339 -16.05 43.26 -4.74
CA PRO A 339 -16.89 44.35 -4.23
C PRO A 339 -16.95 45.59 -5.12
N TRP A 340 -15.92 45.87 -5.91
CA TRP A 340 -15.89 47.02 -6.82
C TRP A 340 -16.44 46.68 -8.20
N ILE A 341 -16.23 45.44 -8.67
CA ILE A 341 -16.84 44.94 -9.91
C ILE A 341 -18.37 44.86 -9.74
N LEU A 342 -18.83 44.35 -8.59
CA LEU A 342 -20.24 44.29 -8.20
C LEU A 342 -20.62 45.53 -7.37
N SER A 343 -20.38 46.73 -7.91
CA SER A 343 -20.54 48.01 -7.19
C SER A 343 -21.96 48.26 -6.65
N LYS A 344 -22.99 47.63 -7.25
CA LYS A 344 -24.40 47.75 -6.87
C LYS A 344 -24.88 46.68 -5.89
N GLU A 345 -24.11 45.62 -5.68
CA GLU A 345 -24.51 44.52 -4.80
C GLU A 345 -23.81 44.67 -3.44
N ASP A 346 -24.55 44.49 -2.36
CA ASP A 346 -24.02 44.56 -1.00
C ASP A 346 -23.40 43.24 -0.53
N ARG A 347 -23.77 42.14 -1.19
CA ARG A 347 -23.34 40.77 -0.85
C ARG A 347 -23.22 39.89 -2.09
N ALA A 348 -22.24 39.00 -2.08
CA ALA A 348 -22.07 37.96 -3.09
C ALA A 348 -21.42 36.70 -2.49
N ILE A 349 -21.73 35.52 -3.05
CA ILE A 349 -20.99 34.29 -2.76
C ILE A 349 -19.98 34.08 -3.87
N TYR A 350 -18.71 34.01 -3.52
CA TYR A 350 -17.66 33.57 -4.42
C TYR A 350 -17.49 32.05 -4.29
N ILE A 351 -17.40 31.36 -5.42
CA ILE A 351 -17.12 29.91 -5.48
C ILE A 351 -16.07 29.65 -6.56
N ASP A 352 -15.04 28.88 -6.22
CA ASP A 352 -14.06 28.40 -7.19
C ASP A 352 -14.70 27.45 -8.21
N TYR A 353 -14.21 27.47 -9.45
CA TYR A 353 -14.83 26.74 -10.55
C TYR A 353 -14.66 25.22 -10.46
N ASP A 354 -13.79 24.73 -9.58
CA ASP A 354 -13.49 23.32 -9.35
C ASP A 354 -14.22 22.81 -8.10
N THR A 355 -15.51 23.10 -8.03
CA THR A 355 -16.42 22.73 -6.95
C THR A 355 -17.67 22.02 -7.48
N ILE A 356 -18.44 21.41 -6.58
CA ILE A 356 -19.84 21.00 -6.83
C ILE A 356 -20.68 21.45 -5.65
N VAL A 357 -21.78 22.14 -5.94
CA VAL A 357 -22.81 22.54 -4.99
C VAL A 357 -23.89 21.46 -4.96
N ASN A 358 -24.15 20.91 -3.77
CA ASN A 358 -25.08 19.81 -3.52
C ASN A 358 -26.31 20.25 -2.70
N ASN A 359 -26.39 21.52 -2.30
CA ASN A 359 -27.49 22.03 -1.49
C ASN A 359 -27.79 23.51 -1.82
N SER A 360 -28.96 24.01 -1.42
CA SER A 360 -29.31 25.42 -1.60
C SER A 360 -28.30 26.30 -0.86
N LEU A 361 -27.87 27.37 -1.52
CA LEU A 361 -26.94 28.36 -0.97
C LEU A 361 -27.66 29.47 -0.20
N TRP A 362 -29.00 29.43 -0.11
CA TRP A 362 -29.78 30.48 0.55
C TRP A 362 -29.37 30.65 2.02
N ASP A 363 -29.14 29.56 2.73
CA ASP A 363 -28.79 29.59 4.15
C ASP A 363 -27.53 30.41 4.39
N ILE A 364 -26.46 30.17 3.63
CA ILE A 364 -25.21 30.96 3.74
C ILE A 364 -25.34 32.34 3.11
N TYR A 365 -26.15 32.50 2.05
CA TYR A 365 -26.39 33.80 1.44
C TYR A 365 -27.11 34.74 2.40
N ASN A 366 -28.01 34.22 3.25
CA ASN A 366 -28.85 34.99 4.17
C ASN A 366 -28.25 35.14 5.58
N LEU A 367 -27.05 34.61 5.85
CA LEU A 367 -26.37 34.78 7.14
C LEU A 367 -26.17 36.27 7.49
N ASN A 368 -26.27 36.62 8.77
CA ASN A 368 -25.90 37.96 9.22
C ASN A 368 -24.37 38.08 9.26
N ILE A 369 -23.82 38.82 8.29
CA ILE A 369 -22.38 39.10 8.18
C ILE A 369 -22.06 40.60 8.33
N ASP A 370 -22.97 41.40 8.90
CA ASP A 370 -22.83 42.88 8.89
C ASP A 370 -21.56 43.36 9.61
N ASN A 371 -21.16 42.65 10.67
CA ASN A 371 -19.94 42.91 11.44
C ASN A 371 -18.68 42.24 10.86
N TYR A 372 -18.83 41.38 9.86
CA TYR A 372 -17.76 40.58 9.29
C TYR A 372 -17.46 41.05 7.86
N TYR A 373 -16.20 40.97 7.45
CA TYR A 373 -15.83 41.22 6.04
C TYR A 373 -16.30 40.09 5.14
N LEU A 374 -16.29 38.85 5.65
CA LEU A 374 -16.74 37.68 4.91
C LEU A 374 -17.10 36.54 5.85
N ALA A 375 -17.79 35.53 5.33
CA ALA A 375 -17.89 34.21 5.92
C ALA A 375 -17.18 33.16 5.06
N ALA A 376 -16.42 32.25 5.67
CA ALA A 376 -15.65 31.21 4.98
C ALA A 376 -15.38 30.00 5.89
N VAL A 377 -14.93 28.88 5.31
CA VAL A 377 -14.59 27.66 6.04
C VAL A 377 -13.08 27.61 6.29
N ASP A 378 -12.66 27.07 7.43
CA ASP A 378 -11.23 26.85 7.72
C ASP A 378 -10.55 26.08 6.57
N ASP A 379 -9.31 26.45 6.28
CA ASP A 379 -8.46 25.68 5.38
C ASP A 379 -8.17 24.34 6.05
N ALA A 380 -8.34 23.24 5.30
CA ALA A 380 -8.12 21.90 5.83
C ALA A 380 -6.65 21.68 6.28
N TRP A 381 -5.71 22.53 5.82
CA TRP A 381 -4.30 22.47 6.21
C TRP A 381 -3.99 23.27 7.48
N LYS A 382 -4.44 22.78 8.65
CA LYS A 382 -4.21 23.43 9.96
C LYS A 382 -2.76 23.39 10.44
N TYR A 383 -1.97 22.37 10.07
CA TYR A 383 -0.56 22.23 10.45
C TYR A 383 0.29 21.76 9.27
N GLY A 384 1.39 22.45 8.98
CA GLY A 384 2.29 22.04 7.89
C GLY A 384 3.37 23.04 7.49
N ARG A 385 4.33 22.56 6.67
CA ARG A 385 5.43 23.37 6.12
C ARG A 385 4.91 24.64 5.40
N TYR A 386 3.70 24.59 4.84
CA TYR A 386 3.06 25.76 4.22
C TYR A 386 2.79 26.86 5.25
N ARG A 387 2.09 26.60 6.37
CA ARG A 387 1.90 27.57 7.47
C ARG A 387 3.21 28.07 8.08
N GLN A 388 4.21 27.18 8.23
CA GLN A 388 5.55 27.57 8.69
C GLN A 388 6.25 28.52 7.71
N MET A 389 6.13 28.28 6.40
CA MET A 389 6.62 29.18 5.35
C MET A 389 5.86 30.52 5.31
N MET A 390 4.60 30.53 5.78
CA MET A 390 3.75 31.72 5.87
C MET A 390 3.90 32.49 7.18
N HIS A 391 4.73 32.01 8.13
CA HIS A 391 4.86 32.57 9.48
C HIS A 391 3.52 32.74 10.22
N ILE A 392 2.54 31.89 9.91
CA ILE A 392 1.25 31.88 10.59
C ILE A 392 1.44 31.22 11.94
N GLN A 393 1.04 31.92 13.01
CA GLN A 393 1.12 31.37 14.36
C GLN A 393 0.22 30.14 14.46
N PRO A 394 0.65 29.04 15.12
CA PRO A 394 -0.12 27.80 15.21
C PRO A 394 -1.59 28.00 15.64
N GLU A 395 -1.82 28.95 16.55
CA GLU A 395 -3.12 29.30 17.14
C GLU A 395 -4.00 30.22 16.27
N SER A 396 -3.48 30.76 15.17
CA SER A 396 -4.27 31.66 14.30
C SER A 396 -5.09 30.87 13.28
N ARG A 397 -6.39 31.15 13.17
CA ARG A 397 -7.28 30.54 12.16
C ARG A 397 -6.95 31.06 10.76
N HIS A 398 -7.15 30.23 9.75
CA HIS A 398 -6.88 30.57 8.36
C HIS A 398 -7.88 29.83 7.47
N TYR A 399 -8.64 30.56 6.66
CA TYR A 399 -9.72 30.00 5.84
C TYR A 399 -9.30 29.81 4.38
N ASN A 400 -9.96 28.85 3.73
CA ASN A 400 -9.81 28.63 2.29
C ASN A 400 -10.55 29.74 1.50
N SER A 401 -9.91 30.32 0.47
CA SER A 401 -10.51 31.41 -0.33
C SER A 401 -11.37 30.92 -1.49
N GLY A 402 -11.56 29.60 -1.66
CA GLY A 402 -12.34 29.03 -2.76
C GLY A 402 -13.84 28.96 -2.52
N MET A 403 -14.30 29.25 -1.31
CA MET A 403 -15.69 29.60 -1.06
C MET A 403 -15.76 30.71 -0.01
N MET A 404 -16.40 31.83 -0.36
CA MET A 404 -16.56 32.98 0.54
C MET A 404 -17.93 33.65 0.35
N VAL A 405 -18.63 33.95 1.44
CA VAL A 405 -19.73 34.92 1.44
C VAL A 405 -19.15 36.29 1.72
N ILE A 406 -19.10 37.17 0.72
CA ILE A 406 -18.40 38.46 0.78
C ILE A 406 -19.38 39.58 1.14
N ASN A 407 -19.05 40.35 2.18
CA ASN A 407 -19.73 41.62 2.50
C ASN A 407 -19.17 42.75 1.62
N CYS A 408 -19.68 42.85 0.39
CA CYS A 408 -19.22 43.81 -0.60
C CYS A 408 -19.34 45.26 -0.10
N LYS A 409 -20.43 45.58 0.61
CA LYS A 409 -20.66 46.91 1.19
C LYS A 409 -19.54 47.30 2.16
N LYS A 410 -19.21 46.42 3.12
CA LYS A 410 -18.17 46.69 4.12
C LYS A 410 -16.78 46.80 3.50
N TRP A 411 -16.44 45.95 2.52
CA TRP A 411 -15.15 46.04 1.82
C TRP A 411 -14.97 47.37 1.09
N ARG A 412 -16.04 47.88 0.46
CA ARG A 412 -16.04 49.21 -0.17
C ARG A 412 -15.91 50.33 0.86
N GLN A 413 -16.71 50.30 1.93
CA GLN A 413 -16.71 51.32 2.99
C GLN A 413 -15.34 51.49 3.65
N GLU A 414 -14.62 50.39 3.84
CA GLU A 414 -13.31 50.39 4.50
C GLU A 414 -12.13 50.35 3.52
N ASN A 415 -12.43 50.53 2.24
CA ASN A 415 -11.47 50.62 1.14
C ASN A 415 -10.41 49.49 1.15
N ILE A 416 -10.88 48.24 1.31
CA ILE A 416 -10.00 47.08 1.47
C ILE A 416 -9.11 46.83 0.23
N LYS A 417 -9.55 47.25 -0.96
CA LYS A 417 -8.78 47.14 -2.22
C LYS A 417 -7.43 47.82 -2.12
N ASP A 418 -7.39 49.03 -1.58
CA ASP A 418 -6.15 49.80 -1.51
C ASP A 418 -5.17 49.18 -0.51
N LYS A 419 -5.68 48.59 0.58
CA LYS A 419 -4.87 47.79 1.52
C LYS A 419 -4.23 46.59 0.83
N PHE A 420 -4.96 45.88 -0.03
CA PHE A 420 -4.40 44.79 -0.84
C PHE A 420 -3.26 45.28 -1.74
N ILE A 421 -3.49 46.38 -2.47
CA ILE A 421 -2.51 46.94 -3.41
C ILE A 421 -1.25 47.43 -2.68
N GLU A 422 -1.42 48.17 -1.58
CA GLU A 422 -0.32 48.71 -0.78
C GLU A 422 0.52 47.59 -0.17
N PHE A 423 -0.12 46.57 0.41
CA PHE A 423 0.57 45.43 0.99
C PHE A 423 1.40 44.68 -0.06
N SER A 424 0.85 44.44 -1.24
CA SER A 424 1.56 43.80 -2.36
C SER A 424 2.73 44.64 -2.89
N LYS A 425 2.60 45.97 -2.94
CA LYS A 425 3.69 46.88 -3.35
C LYS A 425 4.85 46.88 -2.36
N ASN A 426 4.57 46.80 -1.06
CA ASN A 426 5.57 46.93 0.02
C ASN A 426 6.29 45.62 0.36
N HIS A 427 5.79 44.46 -0.08
CA HIS A 427 6.32 43.15 0.29
C HIS A 427 6.77 42.31 -0.93
N LYS A 428 7.38 42.94 -1.94
CA LYS A 428 7.77 42.29 -3.22
C LYS A 428 8.70 41.07 -3.08
N ASP A 429 9.44 40.91 -1.99
CA ASP A 429 10.38 39.78 -1.82
C ASP A 429 9.81 38.62 -0.98
N VAL A 430 8.62 38.79 -0.40
CA VAL A 430 8.10 37.89 0.67
C VAL A 430 7.09 36.84 0.16
N PHE A 431 6.49 37.00 -1.01
CA PHE A 431 5.29 36.21 -1.32
C PHE A 431 5.52 34.85 -1.93
N VAL A 432 5.55 33.81 -1.09
CA VAL A 432 5.08 32.43 -1.38
C VAL A 432 3.56 32.39 -1.73
N LEU A 433 2.89 33.53 -1.88
CA LEU A 433 1.58 33.75 -1.27
C LEU A 433 0.61 34.44 -2.24
N ALA A 434 -0.36 33.68 -2.72
CA ALA A 434 -1.39 34.10 -3.68
C ALA A 434 -2.54 34.87 -3.01
N ASP A 435 -3.69 34.97 -3.68
CA ASP A 435 -4.92 35.62 -3.21
C ASP A 435 -5.34 35.15 -1.80
N GLN A 436 -5.33 33.84 -1.53
CA GLN A 436 -5.79 33.29 -0.25
C GLN A 436 -5.03 33.88 0.94
N PHE A 437 -3.71 33.95 0.85
CA PHE A 437 -2.88 34.52 1.92
C PHE A 437 -3.11 36.02 2.06
N LEU A 438 -3.24 36.73 0.95
CA LEU A 438 -3.43 38.17 0.96
C LEU A 438 -4.75 38.54 1.65
N ILE A 439 -5.83 37.82 1.34
CA ILE A 439 -7.13 37.97 2.00
C ILE A 439 -7.00 37.62 3.49
N ASN A 440 -6.46 36.44 3.83
CA ASN A 440 -6.30 36.04 5.23
C ASN A 440 -5.43 37.02 6.04
N THR A 441 -4.41 37.64 5.45
CA THR A 441 -3.52 38.58 6.16
C THR A 441 -4.22 39.91 6.46
N ILE A 442 -4.95 40.46 5.50
CA ILE A 442 -5.57 41.78 5.63
C ILE A 442 -6.93 41.71 6.35
N ILE A 443 -7.64 40.59 6.22
CA ILE A 443 -9.01 40.41 6.72
C ILE A 443 -9.07 39.55 8.00
N ASN A 444 -7.94 39.02 8.50
CA ASN A 444 -7.82 37.99 9.54
C ASN A 444 -8.73 38.11 10.78
N LYS A 445 -9.06 39.34 11.21
CA LYS A 445 -9.72 39.57 12.51
C LYS A 445 -11.25 39.57 12.48
N ASN A 446 -11.90 39.77 11.33
CA ASN A 446 -13.36 39.93 11.24
C ASN A 446 -13.96 38.99 10.19
N VAL A 447 -13.84 37.68 10.44
CA VAL A 447 -14.37 36.60 9.58
C VAL A 447 -15.36 35.75 10.36
N LEU A 448 -16.50 35.44 9.75
CA LEU A 448 -17.46 34.46 10.26
C LEU A 448 -17.08 33.08 9.74
N TYR A 449 -16.72 32.16 10.63
CA TYR A 449 -16.32 30.82 10.22
C TYR A 449 -17.53 29.89 10.04
N LEU A 450 -17.58 29.19 8.91
CA LEU A 450 -18.61 28.24 8.53
C LEU A 450 -18.17 26.80 8.78
N SER A 451 -19.12 25.87 8.91
CA SER A 451 -18.87 24.44 9.07
C SER A 451 -18.26 23.81 7.82
N LEU A 452 -17.49 22.72 8.00
CA LEU A 452 -16.74 22.04 6.93
C LEU A 452 -17.59 21.60 5.73
N GLU A 453 -18.86 21.25 5.94
CA GLU A 453 -19.81 20.83 4.89
C GLU A 453 -19.98 21.88 3.78
N TRP A 454 -19.76 23.17 4.08
CA TRP A 454 -19.91 24.26 3.12
C TRP A 454 -18.67 24.48 2.25
N ASN A 455 -17.55 23.80 2.51
CA ASN A 455 -16.37 23.80 1.65
C ASN A 455 -15.53 22.57 2.00
N LEU A 456 -16.03 21.38 1.63
CA LEU A 456 -15.35 20.12 1.90
C LEU A 456 -14.13 19.99 1.00
N GLN A 457 -12.96 20.13 1.60
CA GLN A 457 -11.65 20.11 0.94
C GLN A 457 -10.99 18.75 1.14
N LEU A 458 -11.09 17.84 0.17
CA LEU A 458 -10.50 16.50 0.29
C LEU A 458 -9.12 16.44 -0.38
N ALA A 459 -8.12 15.95 0.35
CA ALA A 459 -6.79 15.66 -0.15
C ALA A 459 -6.56 14.13 -0.32
N ARG A 460 -5.39 13.75 -0.85
CA ARG A 460 -4.98 12.33 -0.98
C ARG A 460 -4.95 11.66 0.38
N LYS A 461 -5.28 10.36 0.46
CA LYS A 461 -5.15 9.53 1.67
C LYS A 461 -3.73 9.59 2.30
N GLU A 462 -2.70 9.62 1.45
CA GLU A 462 -1.28 9.80 1.82
C GLU A 462 -0.96 11.19 2.43
N TRP A 463 -1.81 12.19 2.18
CA TRP A 463 -1.72 13.55 2.71
C TRP A 463 -2.75 13.78 3.83
N ASN A 464 -3.77 12.92 3.94
CA ASN A 464 -4.81 12.96 4.96
C ASN A 464 -4.28 12.59 6.35
N GLU A 465 -3.14 11.90 6.46
CA GLU A 465 -2.41 11.75 7.73
C GLU A 465 -1.93 13.10 8.32
N LYS A 466 -2.03 14.21 7.57
CA LYS A 466 -1.69 15.57 8.02
C LYS A 466 -2.88 16.52 8.09
N LEU A 467 -4.09 16.06 7.74
CA LEU A 467 -5.30 16.86 7.96
C LEU A 467 -5.79 16.58 9.39
N GLU A 468 -5.27 17.33 10.34
CA GLU A 468 -5.84 17.36 11.69
C GLU A 468 -7.08 18.28 11.64
N PHE A 469 -8.26 17.68 11.63
CA PHE A 469 -9.49 18.39 11.93
C PHE A 469 -9.65 18.38 13.46
N ASP A 470 -10.13 19.49 14.04
CA ASP A 470 -10.22 19.60 15.51
C ASP A 470 -11.35 18.71 16.05
N ASP A 471 -12.26 18.26 15.17
CA ASP A 471 -13.43 17.44 15.46
C ASP A 471 -13.69 16.40 14.35
N ASP A 472 -13.38 15.14 14.65
CA ASP A 472 -13.64 14.00 13.75
C ASP A 472 -15.13 13.85 13.40
N ASN A 473 -16.05 14.31 14.27
CA ASN A 473 -17.49 14.27 13.98
C ASN A 473 -17.88 15.31 12.94
N GLU A 474 -17.27 16.51 12.95
CA GLU A 474 -17.53 17.54 11.95
C GLU A 474 -17.10 17.07 10.56
N LEU A 475 -15.92 16.44 10.45
CA LEU A 475 -15.44 15.87 9.17
C LEU A 475 -16.34 14.72 8.70
N LYS A 476 -16.73 13.82 9.60
CA LYS A 476 -17.64 12.72 9.29
C LYS A 476 -18.96 13.25 8.75
N ASN A 477 -19.58 14.20 9.46
CA ASN A 477 -20.82 14.85 9.05
C ASN A 477 -20.68 15.53 7.68
N ALA A 478 -19.59 16.26 7.46
CA ALA A 478 -19.32 16.93 6.19
C ALA A 478 -19.07 15.95 5.04
N THR A 479 -18.51 14.76 5.31
CA THR A 479 -18.29 13.72 4.30
C THR A 479 -19.57 12.95 3.99
N GLU A 480 -20.44 12.74 4.97
CA GLU A 480 -21.75 12.09 4.77
C GLU A 480 -22.74 13.03 4.06
N ASN A 481 -22.70 14.33 4.36
CA ASN A 481 -23.64 15.33 3.84
C ASN A 481 -22.94 16.62 3.32
N PRO A 482 -22.04 16.55 2.33
CA PRO A 482 -21.35 17.73 1.83
C PRO A 482 -22.30 18.66 1.08
N LYS A 483 -22.32 19.94 1.46
CA LYS A 483 -23.10 21.00 0.79
C LYS A 483 -22.33 21.62 -0.38
N ILE A 484 -21.02 21.81 -0.24
CA ILE A 484 -20.12 22.16 -1.34
C ILE A 484 -18.88 21.28 -1.25
N ILE A 485 -18.57 20.59 -2.34
CA ILE A 485 -17.37 19.77 -2.48
C ILE A 485 -16.36 20.57 -3.28
N HIS A 486 -15.16 20.76 -2.74
CA HIS A 486 -14.11 21.52 -3.39
C HIS A 486 -12.95 20.60 -3.77
N TYR A 487 -12.73 20.44 -5.08
CA TYR A 487 -11.71 19.53 -5.61
C TYR A 487 -10.32 20.18 -5.58
N ASN A 488 -9.84 20.68 -4.43
CA ASN A 488 -8.53 21.33 -4.27
C ASN A 488 -7.40 20.57 -4.97
N PHE A 489 -7.39 19.23 -4.85
CA PHE A 489 -6.47 18.33 -5.52
C PHE A 489 -7.20 17.19 -6.22
N GLY A 490 -6.60 16.65 -7.29
CA GLY A 490 -7.16 15.52 -8.04
C GLY A 490 -8.48 15.89 -8.71
N LYS A 491 -8.43 16.85 -9.66
CA LYS A 491 -9.63 17.38 -10.31
C LYS A 491 -10.40 16.26 -11.02
N PRO A 492 -11.75 16.28 -11.06
CA PRO A 492 -12.55 15.20 -11.65
C PRO A 492 -12.22 14.87 -13.11
N TRP A 493 -11.75 15.86 -13.87
CA TRP A 493 -11.35 15.73 -15.28
C TRP A 493 -9.88 15.31 -15.50
N GLN A 494 -9.13 15.02 -14.44
CA GLN A 494 -7.76 14.51 -14.51
C GLN A 494 -7.76 13.02 -14.18
N PHE A 495 -8.14 12.16 -15.13
CA PHE A 495 -8.34 10.72 -14.88
C PHE A 495 -7.08 10.01 -14.36
N ASN A 496 -5.89 10.49 -14.77
CA ASN A 496 -4.60 9.95 -14.33
C ASN A 496 -4.22 10.36 -12.89
N ALA A 497 -4.93 11.31 -12.27
CA ALA A 497 -4.56 11.91 -10.98
C ALA A 497 -5.74 12.19 -10.03
N CYS A 498 -6.97 11.80 -10.40
CA CYS A 498 -8.17 12.02 -9.60
C CYS A 498 -8.39 10.87 -8.60
N PHE A 499 -8.28 11.19 -7.30
CA PHE A 499 -8.49 10.24 -6.20
C PHE A 499 -9.65 10.64 -5.28
N ASN A 500 -10.34 11.74 -5.59
CA ASN A 500 -11.46 12.23 -4.78
C ASN A 500 -12.67 11.29 -4.93
N PRO A 501 -13.27 10.76 -3.86
CA PRO A 501 -14.38 9.81 -3.94
C PRO A 501 -15.65 10.41 -4.58
N PHE A 502 -15.79 11.73 -4.55
CA PHE A 502 -16.95 12.44 -5.09
C PHE A 502 -16.81 12.84 -6.57
N PHE A 503 -15.75 12.43 -7.26
CA PHE A 503 -15.52 12.79 -8.68
C PHE A 503 -16.73 12.53 -9.59
N HIS A 504 -17.52 11.50 -9.28
CA HIS A 504 -18.69 11.10 -10.03
C HIS A 504 -19.82 12.15 -9.98
N LEU A 505 -19.92 12.95 -8.92
CA LEU A 505 -20.91 14.02 -8.81
C LEU A 505 -20.62 15.14 -9.83
N TRP A 506 -19.34 15.44 -10.07
CA TRP A 506 -18.97 16.41 -11.09
C TRP A 506 -19.33 15.93 -12.49
N TRP A 507 -19.03 14.67 -12.81
CA TRP A 507 -19.39 14.09 -14.11
C TRP A 507 -20.90 13.93 -14.31
N LYS A 508 -21.66 13.66 -13.24
CA LYS A 508 -23.14 13.65 -13.26
C LYS A 508 -23.70 14.99 -13.74
N GLU A 509 -23.18 16.11 -13.24
CA GLU A 509 -23.59 17.44 -13.70
C GLU A 509 -23.06 17.75 -15.10
N ALA A 510 -21.81 17.37 -15.40
CA ALA A 510 -21.22 17.60 -16.72
C ALA A 510 -22.02 16.92 -17.85
N ARG A 511 -22.59 15.73 -17.62
CA ARG A 511 -23.43 15.01 -18.60
C ARG A 511 -24.70 15.78 -19.02
N LYS A 512 -25.17 16.72 -18.21
CA LYS A 512 -26.37 17.50 -18.51
C LYS A 512 -26.10 18.70 -19.42
N LEU A 513 -24.82 19.05 -19.64
CA LEU A 513 -24.43 20.19 -20.47
C LEU A 513 -24.41 19.83 -21.96
N PRO A 514 -24.80 20.76 -22.86
CA PRO A 514 -24.84 20.51 -24.31
C PRO A 514 -23.44 20.25 -24.91
N PHE A 515 -22.38 20.71 -24.25
CA PHE A 515 -20.99 20.53 -24.65
C PHE A 515 -20.24 19.48 -23.80
N TYR A 516 -20.96 18.53 -23.19
CA TYR A 516 -20.36 17.40 -22.44
C TYR A 516 -19.29 16.66 -23.25
N GLN A 517 -19.54 16.43 -24.54
CA GLN A 517 -18.61 15.71 -25.42
C GLN A 517 -17.25 16.39 -25.49
N ASP A 518 -17.23 17.72 -25.58
CA ASP A 518 -15.99 18.49 -25.60
C ASP A 518 -15.24 18.38 -24.27
N ILE A 519 -15.97 18.45 -23.15
CA ILE A 519 -15.39 18.29 -21.81
C ILE A 519 -14.72 16.92 -21.70
N LEU A 520 -15.46 15.85 -22.05
CA LEU A 520 -14.99 14.47 -21.93
C LEU A 520 -13.80 14.21 -22.86
N LYS A 521 -13.89 14.60 -24.13
CA LYS A 521 -12.82 14.40 -25.11
C LYS A 521 -11.53 15.11 -24.69
N ASN A 522 -11.63 16.36 -24.23
CA ASN A 522 -10.48 17.12 -23.75
C ASN A 522 -9.87 16.49 -22.49
N ALA A 523 -10.69 16.09 -21.52
CA ALA A 523 -10.25 15.45 -20.29
C ALA A 523 -9.51 14.12 -20.57
N LEU A 524 -10.06 13.28 -21.45
CA LEU A 524 -9.43 12.02 -21.87
C LEU A 524 -8.11 12.28 -22.60
N SER A 525 -8.10 13.18 -23.59
CA SER A 525 -6.88 13.50 -24.36
C SER A 525 -5.76 14.04 -23.48
N GLU A 526 -6.07 14.98 -22.56
CA GLU A 526 -5.09 15.51 -21.60
C GLU A 526 -4.54 14.41 -20.69
N SER A 527 -5.41 13.57 -20.14
CA SER A 527 -5.02 12.48 -19.23
C SER A 527 -4.20 11.40 -19.92
N LEU A 528 -4.53 11.03 -21.17
CA LEU A 528 -3.79 10.06 -21.98
C LEU A 528 -2.42 10.60 -22.41
N LYS A 529 -2.34 11.89 -22.78
CA LYS A 529 -1.04 12.54 -23.08
C LYS A 529 -0.10 12.49 -21.89
N VAL A 530 -0.59 12.84 -20.69
CA VAL A 530 0.21 12.76 -19.47
C VAL A 530 0.63 11.32 -19.19
N HIS A 531 -0.30 10.36 -19.28
CA HIS A 531 0.00 8.95 -19.09
C HIS A 531 1.08 8.43 -20.07
N ASN A 532 1.01 8.78 -21.35
CA ASN A 532 2.01 8.38 -22.34
C ASN A 532 3.39 8.99 -22.06
N ILE A 533 3.43 10.24 -21.58
CA ILE A 533 4.68 10.85 -21.12
C ILE A 533 5.21 10.14 -19.88
N GLU A 534 4.34 9.76 -18.92
CA GLU A 534 4.75 8.97 -17.76
C GLU A 534 5.31 7.61 -18.18
N LYS A 535 4.58 6.87 -19.02
CA LYS A 535 4.99 5.58 -19.56
C LYS A 535 6.34 5.64 -20.27
N SER A 536 6.64 6.74 -20.97
CA SER A 536 7.94 6.92 -21.64
C SER A 536 9.10 7.28 -20.69
N ILE A 537 8.84 7.90 -19.53
CA ILE A 537 9.89 8.38 -18.62
C ILE A 537 10.19 7.35 -17.50
N GLY A 538 9.35 6.33 -17.28
CA GLY A 538 9.59 5.22 -16.33
C GLY A 538 9.85 5.64 -14.86
N ALA A 539 9.77 4.75 -13.89
CA ALA A 539 10.21 5.05 -12.52
C ALA A 539 11.75 5.16 -12.45
N VAL A 540 12.48 4.31 -13.18
CA VAL A 540 13.94 4.28 -13.20
C VAL A 540 14.50 5.59 -13.73
N GLU A 541 14.02 6.06 -14.87
CA GLU A 541 14.53 7.27 -15.48
C GLU A 541 14.08 8.52 -14.68
N ARG A 542 12.90 8.51 -14.03
CA ARG A 542 12.53 9.54 -13.04
C ARG A 542 13.53 9.65 -11.90
N ILE A 543 13.96 8.52 -11.30
CA ILE A 543 14.96 8.53 -10.22
C ILE A 543 16.33 8.96 -10.74
N LYS A 544 16.77 8.45 -11.90
CA LYS A 544 18.07 8.84 -12.49
C LYS A 544 18.14 10.33 -12.82
N ASN A 545 17.01 10.95 -13.12
CA ASN A 545 16.91 12.38 -13.37
C ASN A 545 16.88 13.24 -12.10
N GLN A 546 16.78 12.67 -10.90
CA GLN A 546 16.87 13.42 -9.65
C GLN A 546 18.28 13.99 -9.43
N LEU A 547 18.35 15.14 -8.78
CA LEU A 547 19.62 15.80 -8.50
C LEU A 547 20.56 14.93 -7.64
N SER A 548 20.01 14.17 -6.69
CA SER A 548 20.76 13.20 -5.87
C SER A 548 21.50 12.19 -6.76
N TYR A 549 20.77 11.47 -7.62
CA TYR A 549 21.38 10.48 -8.50
C TYR A 549 22.43 11.11 -9.42
N ARG A 550 22.10 12.22 -10.09
CA ARG A 550 22.99 12.90 -11.04
C ARG A 550 24.31 13.33 -10.39
N LEU A 551 24.25 13.94 -9.21
CA LEU A 551 25.44 14.36 -8.47
C LEU A 551 26.30 13.19 -8.04
N GLY A 552 25.72 12.17 -7.41
CA GLY A 552 26.52 11.02 -6.96
C GLY A 552 26.99 10.14 -8.12
N TYR A 553 26.29 10.10 -9.25
CA TYR A 553 26.77 9.46 -10.47
C TYR A 553 27.98 10.18 -11.06
N ALA A 554 27.94 11.53 -11.13
CA ALA A 554 29.07 12.33 -11.57
C ALA A 554 30.32 12.12 -10.70
N ILE A 555 30.15 11.84 -9.40
CA ILE A 555 31.27 11.54 -8.51
C ILE A 555 31.76 10.10 -8.68
N VAL A 556 30.85 9.11 -8.59
CA VAL A 556 31.20 7.68 -8.64
C VAL A 556 31.81 7.27 -9.99
N SER A 557 31.36 7.86 -11.09
CA SER A 557 31.89 7.57 -12.44
C SER A 557 33.30 8.12 -12.66
N ASN A 558 33.67 9.20 -11.97
CA ASN A 558 34.99 9.85 -12.11
C ASN A 558 36.00 9.41 -11.04
N ILE A 559 35.55 8.90 -9.88
CA ILE A 559 36.45 8.51 -8.77
C ILE A 559 37.30 7.26 -9.07
N LYS A 560 36.92 6.46 -10.06
CA LYS A 560 37.63 5.23 -10.46
C LYS A 560 38.88 5.48 -11.31
N ASN A 561 39.11 6.72 -11.75
CA ASN A 561 40.25 7.07 -12.59
C ASN A 561 40.91 8.36 -12.04
N PRO A 562 42.16 8.31 -11.56
CA PRO A 562 42.85 9.46 -10.97
C PRO A 562 42.89 10.69 -11.87
N LEU A 563 43.03 10.53 -13.19
CA LEU A 563 43.01 11.63 -14.16
C LEU A 563 41.62 12.27 -14.31
N LYS A 564 40.55 11.49 -14.11
CA LYS A 564 39.15 11.98 -14.18
C LYS A 564 38.68 12.63 -12.87
N MET A 565 39.40 12.45 -11.76
CA MET A 565 39.05 13.12 -10.50
C MET A 565 39.09 14.65 -10.62
N VAL A 566 40.00 15.19 -11.44
CA VAL A 566 40.09 16.63 -11.74
C VAL A 566 38.82 17.15 -12.44
N MET A 567 38.07 16.27 -13.13
CA MET A 567 36.83 16.60 -13.85
C MET A 567 35.58 16.57 -12.96
N ILE A 568 35.70 16.21 -11.67
CA ILE A 568 34.55 16.13 -10.75
C ILE A 568 33.82 17.49 -10.62
N PRO A 569 34.50 18.64 -10.41
CA PRO A 569 33.82 19.93 -10.30
C PRO A 569 33.01 20.31 -11.55
N SER A 570 33.58 20.11 -12.75
CA SER A 570 32.88 20.41 -14.01
C SER A 570 31.73 19.44 -14.29
N SER A 571 31.88 18.16 -13.94
CA SER A 571 30.85 17.13 -14.06
C SER A 571 29.66 17.38 -13.12
N ILE A 572 29.92 17.88 -11.91
CA ILE A 572 28.88 18.32 -10.97
C ILE A 572 28.12 19.51 -11.55
N MET A 573 28.84 20.53 -12.06
CA MET A 573 28.22 21.71 -12.69
C MET A 573 27.33 21.32 -13.87
N LYS A 574 27.80 20.42 -14.74
CA LYS A 574 27.05 19.85 -15.87
C LYS A 574 25.79 19.12 -15.38
N SER A 575 25.91 18.28 -14.36
CA SER A 575 24.79 17.52 -13.78
C SER A 575 23.71 18.44 -13.20
N VAL A 576 24.10 19.55 -12.57
CA VAL A 576 23.17 20.58 -12.08
C VAL A 576 22.45 21.28 -13.24
N LYS A 577 23.17 21.59 -14.33
CA LYS A 577 22.57 22.21 -15.54
C LYS A 577 21.55 21.29 -16.19
N GLU A 578 21.88 20.01 -16.39
CA GLU A 578 20.97 19.01 -16.97
C GLU A 578 19.75 18.76 -16.09
N TYR A 579 19.92 18.68 -14.76
CA TYR A 579 18.80 18.59 -13.82
C TYR A 579 17.84 19.79 -13.97
N ARG A 580 18.36 21.01 -14.09
CA ARG A 580 17.54 22.22 -14.30
C ARG A 580 16.77 22.14 -15.62
N GLN A 581 17.39 21.65 -16.69
CA GLN A 581 16.73 21.45 -18.00
C GLN A 581 15.61 20.41 -17.91
N TYR A 582 15.86 19.25 -17.29
CA TYR A 582 14.85 18.22 -17.07
C TYR A 582 13.67 18.73 -16.23
N LYS A 583 13.95 19.43 -15.13
CA LYS A 583 12.91 20.00 -14.26
C LYS A 583 12.05 21.04 -14.98
N ASN A 584 12.62 21.80 -15.92
CA ASN A 584 11.86 22.73 -16.75
C ASN A 584 10.95 22.00 -17.75
N LYS A 585 11.45 20.94 -18.41
CA LYS A 585 10.65 20.11 -19.33
C LYS A 585 9.49 19.41 -18.63
N THR A 586 9.68 18.99 -17.38
CA THR A 586 8.70 18.18 -16.61
C THR A 586 7.83 18.98 -15.64
N LYS A 587 7.96 20.32 -15.61
CA LYS A 587 7.29 21.23 -14.66
C LYS A 587 5.76 21.15 -14.62
N HIS A 588 5.15 20.73 -15.73
CA HIS A 588 3.69 20.68 -15.92
C HIS A 588 3.12 19.26 -15.81
N ILE A 589 3.98 18.26 -15.57
CA ILE A 589 3.60 16.86 -15.48
C ILE A 589 3.34 16.53 -14.01
N VAL A 590 2.13 16.06 -13.70
CA VAL A 590 1.82 15.47 -12.41
C VAL A 590 2.09 13.98 -12.53
N PHE A 591 3.26 13.55 -12.06
CA PHE A 591 3.64 12.15 -12.12
C PHE A 591 2.86 11.27 -11.15
N GLN A 592 2.49 10.07 -11.57
CA GLN A 592 2.01 9.01 -10.70
C GLN A 592 3.02 8.63 -9.59
N PRO A 593 2.59 8.07 -8.45
CA PRO A 593 3.47 7.40 -7.50
C PRO A 593 4.42 6.42 -8.19
N LEU A 594 5.66 6.31 -7.72
CA LEU A 594 6.69 5.49 -8.39
C LEU A 594 6.27 4.01 -8.43
N GLU A 595 5.51 3.58 -7.44
CA GLU A 595 5.00 2.22 -7.19
C GLU A 595 4.12 1.70 -8.33
N ILE A 596 3.49 2.60 -9.09
CA ILE A 596 2.53 2.25 -10.15
C ILE A 596 3.25 1.88 -11.46
N TYR A 597 4.53 2.26 -11.60
CA TYR A 597 5.27 2.03 -12.84
C TYR A 597 5.74 0.58 -12.92
N ALA A 598 5.69 0.01 -14.12
CA ALA A 598 6.13 -1.37 -14.36
C ALA A 598 7.61 -1.62 -13.98
N ASP A 599 8.46 -0.59 -14.07
CA ASP A 599 9.88 -0.65 -13.70
C ASP A 599 10.15 -0.19 -12.25
N TYR A 600 9.13 -0.15 -11.37
CA TYR A 600 9.29 0.29 -9.99
C TYR A 600 10.35 -0.52 -9.22
N GLU A 601 10.36 -1.85 -9.36
CA GLU A 601 11.35 -2.71 -8.73
C GLU A 601 12.78 -2.39 -9.20
N GLU A 602 12.94 -2.00 -10.47
CA GLU A 602 14.23 -1.55 -10.99
C GLU A 602 14.58 -0.15 -10.47
N CYS A 603 13.59 0.71 -10.31
CA CYS A 603 13.73 2.03 -9.69
C CYS A 603 14.23 1.91 -8.25
N LEU A 604 13.70 0.98 -7.45
CA LEU A 604 14.18 0.68 -6.10
C LEU A 604 15.67 0.27 -6.10
N LYS A 605 16.12 -0.50 -7.10
CA LYS A 605 17.54 -0.83 -7.28
C LYS A 605 18.38 0.42 -7.53
N VAL A 606 17.89 1.37 -8.34
CA VAL A 606 18.57 2.65 -8.59
C VAL A 606 18.61 3.53 -7.35
N GLN A 607 17.53 3.62 -6.57
CA GLN A 607 17.51 4.36 -5.30
C GLN A 607 18.45 3.74 -4.25
N ASN A 608 18.64 2.43 -4.31
CA ASN A 608 19.60 1.72 -3.47
C ASN A 608 21.04 1.78 -3.99
N HIS A 609 21.27 2.24 -5.22
CA HIS A 609 22.60 2.32 -5.82
C HIS A 609 23.48 3.38 -5.11
N LEU A 610 24.79 3.13 -5.07
CA LEU A 610 25.77 4.01 -4.41
C LEU A 610 25.71 5.46 -4.90
N SER A 611 25.49 5.66 -6.20
CA SER A 611 25.34 6.99 -6.80
C SER A 611 24.16 7.78 -6.20
N TYR A 612 23.02 7.12 -5.96
CA TYR A 612 21.87 7.80 -5.36
C TYR A 612 22.15 8.19 -3.90
N ARG A 613 22.68 7.24 -3.14
CA ARG A 613 23.04 7.37 -1.71
C ARG A 613 24.05 8.49 -1.46
N ILE A 614 25.18 8.47 -2.18
CA ILE A 614 26.21 9.53 -2.08
C ILE A 614 25.63 10.91 -2.38
N GLY A 615 24.84 11.03 -3.45
CA GLY A 615 24.22 12.30 -3.80
C GLY A 615 23.22 12.80 -2.75
N LYS A 616 22.44 11.90 -2.13
CA LYS A 616 21.54 12.24 -1.02
C LYS A 616 22.33 12.77 0.19
N THR A 617 23.43 12.10 0.57
CA THR A 617 24.31 12.50 1.68
C THR A 617 24.96 13.87 1.46
N ILE A 618 25.37 14.18 0.22
CA ILE A 618 25.89 15.49 -0.14
C ILE A 618 24.81 16.57 -0.04
N LEU A 619 23.61 16.29 -0.57
CA LEU A 619 22.50 17.23 -0.49
C LEU A 619 22.05 17.49 0.95
N SER A 620 22.10 16.48 1.84
CA SER A 620 21.81 16.66 3.26
C SER A 620 22.90 17.47 3.97
N ALA A 621 24.18 17.24 3.68
CA ALA A 621 25.26 18.04 4.23
C ALA A 621 25.15 19.51 3.81
N ASN A 622 24.81 19.78 2.53
CA ASN A 622 24.59 21.13 2.04
C ASN A 622 23.44 21.86 2.78
N LYS A 623 22.36 21.14 3.16
CA LYS A 623 21.27 21.72 3.96
C LYS A 623 21.68 22.09 5.39
N GLN A 624 22.70 21.42 5.94
CA GLN A 624 23.21 21.65 7.30
C GLN A 624 24.34 22.69 7.35
N GLY A 625 24.71 23.28 6.21
CA GLY A 625 25.77 24.28 6.12
C GLY A 625 27.13 23.74 6.59
N LEU A 626 27.94 24.59 7.23
CA LEU A 626 29.32 24.27 7.61
C LEU A 626 29.44 23.00 8.47
N LYS A 627 28.52 22.80 9.43
CA LYS A 627 28.47 21.61 10.30
C LYS A 627 28.26 20.32 9.52
N GLY A 628 27.47 20.38 8.43
CA GLY A 628 27.23 19.24 7.54
C GLY A 628 28.48 18.87 6.75
N PHE A 629 29.21 19.86 6.23
CA PHE A 629 30.44 19.62 5.46
C PHE A 629 31.60 19.08 6.30
N VAL A 630 31.69 19.44 7.59
CA VAL A 630 32.67 18.84 8.51
C VAL A 630 32.41 17.33 8.72
N LYS A 631 31.15 16.91 8.79
CA LYS A 631 30.77 15.49 8.97
C LYS A 631 30.73 14.70 7.66
N LEU A 632 30.68 15.39 6.52
CA LEU A 632 30.49 14.77 5.20
C LEU A 632 31.52 13.69 4.85
N PRO A 633 32.83 13.83 5.13
CA PRO A 633 33.81 12.78 4.84
C PRO A 633 33.50 11.46 5.56
N TYR A 634 33.14 11.54 6.85
CA TYR A 634 32.76 10.37 7.65
C TYR A 634 31.44 9.76 7.16
N SER A 635 30.42 10.59 6.91
CA SER A 635 29.13 10.11 6.40
C SER A 635 29.23 9.44 5.03
N LEU A 636 30.07 9.96 4.13
CA LEU A 636 30.33 9.33 2.82
C LEU A 636 31.09 8.01 2.98
N PHE A 637 32.08 7.95 3.87
CA PHE A 637 32.80 6.71 4.17
C PHE A 637 31.85 5.62 4.71
N MET A 638 30.98 5.97 5.65
CA MET A 638 29.98 5.06 6.20
C MET A 638 29.00 4.56 5.13
N GLU A 639 28.52 5.44 4.25
CA GLU A 639 27.62 5.05 3.16
C GLU A 639 28.27 4.10 2.15
N ILE A 640 29.54 4.35 1.79
CA ILE A 640 30.32 3.46 0.91
C ILE A 640 30.54 2.11 1.57
N ARG A 641 30.89 2.08 2.87
CA ARG A 641 31.10 0.85 3.64
C ARG A 641 29.81 0.03 3.72
N GLN A 642 28.68 0.66 4.05
CA GLN A 642 27.37 0.00 4.10
C GLN A 642 26.96 -0.53 2.72
N PHE A 643 27.17 0.21 1.64
CA PHE A 643 26.86 -0.26 0.29
C PHE A 643 27.72 -1.45 -0.13
N LYS A 644 29.02 -1.46 0.21
CA LYS A 644 29.90 -2.62 -0.04
C LYS A 644 29.46 -3.86 0.75
N ASN A 645 29.11 -3.69 2.02
CA ASN A 645 28.59 -4.78 2.86
C ASN A 645 27.25 -5.30 2.33
N LYS A 646 26.34 -4.40 1.91
CA LYS A 646 25.07 -4.78 1.27
C LYS A 646 25.30 -5.53 -0.04
N LYS A 647 26.21 -5.09 -0.91
CA LYS A 647 26.49 -5.78 -2.19
C LYS A 647 27.14 -7.16 -2.00
N TYR A 648 27.90 -7.35 -0.92
CA TYR A 648 28.39 -8.66 -0.48
C TYR A 648 27.22 -9.53 -0.02
N ASN A 649 26.33 -9.01 0.83
CA ASN A 649 25.14 -9.70 1.30
C ASN A 649 24.15 -10.03 0.15
N ASP A 650 23.84 -9.10 -0.75
CA ASP A 650 22.97 -9.30 -1.93
C ASP A 650 23.57 -10.31 -2.96
N LYS A 651 24.88 -10.53 -2.93
CA LYS A 651 25.54 -11.59 -3.73
C LYS A 651 25.30 -12.95 -3.08
N VAL A 652 25.42 -13.03 -1.76
CA VAL A 652 25.06 -14.21 -0.95
C VAL A 652 23.55 -14.50 -1.04
N GLU A 653 22.69 -13.47 -1.07
CA GLU A 653 21.22 -13.56 -1.18
C GLU A 653 20.77 -14.03 -2.59
N ARG A 654 21.37 -13.52 -3.67
CA ARG A 654 21.10 -14.03 -5.04
C ARG A 654 21.59 -15.45 -5.28
N GLU A 655 22.62 -15.88 -4.55
CA GLU A 655 23.03 -17.28 -4.54
C GLU A 655 22.02 -18.16 -3.77
N SER A 656 21.23 -17.57 -2.85
CA SER A 656 20.13 -18.23 -2.13
C SER A 656 18.75 -18.19 -2.83
N GLU A 657 18.57 -17.33 -3.84
CA GLU A 657 17.32 -17.19 -4.64
C GLU A 657 17.24 -18.14 -5.86
N LYS A 658 18.27 -18.96 -6.10
CA LYS A 658 18.16 -20.06 -7.08
C LYS A 658 17.04 -21.02 -6.62
N PRO A 659 16.26 -21.61 -7.55
CA PRO A 659 15.18 -22.54 -7.17
C PRO A 659 15.75 -23.61 -6.25
N ILE A 660 14.95 -24.03 -5.24
CA ILE A 660 15.31 -24.94 -4.16
C ILE A 660 15.89 -26.24 -4.73
N ALA A 661 17.19 -26.23 -5.02
CA ALA A 661 18.01 -27.41 -4.91
C ALA A 661 18.09 -27.64 -3.40
N LYS A 662 17.65 -28.81 -2.93
CA LYS A 662 18.05 -29.28 -1.61
C LYS A 662 19.58 -29.15 -1.56
N PHE A 663 20.10 -28.18 -0.81
CA PHE A 663 21.53 -28.13 -0.55
C PHE A 663 21.89 -29.45 0.11
N SER A 664 22.81 -30.17 -0.51
CA SER A 664 23.34 -31.39 0.06
C SER A 664 24.15 -31.03 1.30
N LEU A 665 24.37 -32.00 2.19
CA LEU A 665 25.31 -31.83 3.30
C LEU A 665 26.70 -31.39 2.79
N GLU A 666 27.07 -31.82 1.58
CA GLU A 666 28.32 -31.44 0.92
C GLU A 666 28.35 -29.95 0.53
N ASP A 667 27.23 -29.38 0.08
CA ASP A 667 27.13 -27.94 -0.23
C ASP A 667 27.30 -27.08 1.02
N ASP A 668 26.67 -27.49 2.13
CA ASP A 668 26.80 -26.80 3.42
C ASP A 668 28.23 -26.92 3.96
N GLU A 669 28.82 -28.11 3.87
CA GLU A 669 30.19 -28.36 4.30
C GLU A 669 31.18 -27.49 3.50
N ASN A 670 31.01 -27.38 2.18
CA ASN A 670 31.84 -26.55 1.32
C ASN A 670 31.70 -25.05 1.64
N PHE A 671 30.47 -24.55 1.82
CA PHE A 671 30.22 -23.16 2.24
C PHE A 671 30.93 -22.84 3.57
N LEU A 672 30.79 -23.73 4.56
CA LEU A 672 31.39 -23.53 5.88
C LEU A 672 32.91 -23.69 5.86
N LYS A 673 33.48 -24.59 5.05
CA LYS A 673 34.93 -24.71 4.85
C LYS A 673 35.53 -23.43 4.29
N GLU A 674 34.93 -22.87 3.23
CA GLU A 674 35.42 -21.64 2.63
C GLU A 674 35.26 -20.44 3.58
N ARG A 675 34.13 -20.34 4.29
CA ARG A 675 33.95 -19.30 5.32
C ARG A 675 35.01 -19.41 6.42
N HIS A 676 35.25 -20.62 6.93
CA HIS A 676 36.25 -20.87 7.97
C HIS A 676 37.65 -20.49 7.51
N LYS A 677 38.06 -20.93 6.31
CA LYS A 677 39.35 -20.57 5.71
C LYS A 677 39.55 -19.07 5.58
N ASN A 678 38.50 -18.34 5.19
CA ASN A 678 38.58 -16.88 5.05
C ASN A 678 38.74 -16.14 6.39
N ILE A 679 38.22 -16.69 7.48
CA ILE A 679 38.24 -16.07 8.81
C ILE A 679 39.51 -16.45 9.58
N PHE A 680 39.86 -17.75 9.56
CA PHE A 680 40.93 -18.32 10.38
C PHE A 680 42.21 -18.65 9.60
N GLY A 681 42.19 -18.61 8.27
CA GLY A 681 43.37 -18.78 7.42
C GLY A 681 43.79 -20.22 7.14
N TYR A 682 43.05 -21.22 7.62
CA TYR A 682 43.35 -22.65 7.40
C TYR A 682 42.12 -23.45 6.94
N LEU A 683 42.36 -24.59 6.28
CA LEU A 683 41.30 -25.53 5.91
C LEU A 683 40.99 -26.47 7.09
N PRO A 684 39.74 -26.49 7.58
CA PRO A 684 39.37 -27.30 8.74
C PRO A 684 39.02 -28.75 8.39
N ASP A 685 39.05 -29.63 9.40
CA ASP A 685 38.47 -30.99 9.34
C ASP A 685 37.26 -31.10 10.29
N PHE A 686 36.05 -30.86 9.76
CA PHE A 686 34.83 -30.89 10.56
C PHE A 686 34.41 -32.30 11.02
N LYS A 687 34.98 -33.36 10.44
CA LYS A 687 34.76 -34.75 10.91
C LYS A 687 35.58 -35.05 12.14
N ARG A 688 36.70 -34.35 12.34
CA ARG A 688 37.58 -34.44 13.52
C ARG A 688 37.87 -33.05 14.07
N PRO A 689 36.83 -32.34 14.55
CA PRO A 689 36.96 -30.94 14.93
C PRO A 689 37.79 -30.80 16.21
N LYS A 690 38.81 -29.96 16.17
CA LYS A 690 39.71 -29.66 17.30
C LYS A 690 39.32 -28.37 17.99
N THR A 691 39.19 -27.29 17.23
CA THR A 691 38.92 -25.95 17.78
C THR A 691 37.45 -25.77 18.13
N PHE A 692 37.15 -24.79 18.98
CA PHE A 692 35.78 -24.43 19.35
C PHE A 692 34.96 -24.01 18.11
N SER A 693 35.56 -23.21 17.22
CA SER A 693 34.96 -22.83 15.94
C SER A 693 34.64 -24.04 15.04
N GLU A 694 35.57 -25.00 14.90
CA GLU A 694 35.33 -26.23 14.17
C GLU A 694 34.24 -27.09 14.82
N LYS A 695 34.19 -27.16 16.16
CA LYS A 695 33.15 -27.89 16.88
C LYS A 695 31.77 -27.25 16.74
N ILE A 696 31.65 -25.93 16.64
CA ILE A 696 30.38 -25.28 16.30
C ILE A 696 29.93 -25.69 14.89
N ILE A 697 30.82 -25.59 13.90
CA ILE A 697 30.49 -25.94 12.51
C ILE A 697 30.13 -27.42 12.37
N SER A 698 30.89 -28.29 13.01
CA SER A 698 30.61 -29.73 13.03
C SER A 698 29.24 -30.04 13.66
N ARG A 699 28.80 -29.28 14.69
CA ARG A 699 27.42 -29.39 15.22
C ARG A 699 26.40 -28.93 14.17
N MET A 700 26.61 -27.79 13.52
CA MET A 700 25.71 -27.28 12.47
C MET A 700 25.53 -28.25 11.31
N LEU A 701 26.59 -28.98 10.93
CA LEU A 701 26.57 -29.92 9.81
C LEU A 701 25.91 -31.25 10.18
N TYR A 702 26.33 -31.85 11.30
CA TYR A 702 26.07 -33.25 11.60
C TYR A 702 25.02 -33.48 12.70
N ASP A 703 24.73 -32.49 13.53
CA ASP A 703 23.73 -32.61 14.59
C ASP A 703 22.44 -31.86 14.19
N ARG A 704 21.56 -32.60 13.51
CA ARG A 704 20.32 -32.09 12.91
C ARG A 704 19.08 -32.32 13.79
N SER A 705 19.27 -32.52 15.09
CA SER A 705 18.18 -32.75 16.05
C SER A 705 17.19 -31.59 16.07
N SER A 706 15.88 -31.92 16.02
CA SER A 706 14.79 -30.96 16.14
C SER A 706 14.73 -30.26 17.50
N ILE A 707 15.40 -30.82 18.52
CA ILE A 707 15.50 -30.22 19.86
C ILE A 707 16.15 -28.84 19.79
N TYR A 708 17.24 -28.68 19.01
CA TYR A 708 17.89 -27.38 18.87
C TYR A 708 17.02 -26.37 18.13
N THR A 709 16.22 -26.82 17.16
CA THR A 709 15.23 -25.97 16.49
C THR A 709 14.22 -25.43 17.49
N VAL A 710 13.64 -26.30 18.32
CA VAL A 710 12.66 -25.90 19.33
C VAL A 710 13.26 -24.95 20.38
N LEU A 711 14.49 -25.20 20.81
CA LEU A 711 15.13 -24.40 21.87
C LEU A 711 15.80 -23.12 21.37
N ALA A 712 16.08 -23.00 20.08
CA ALA A 712 16.52 -21.75 19.46
C ALA A 712 15.33 -20.85 19.04
N ASP A 713 14.12 -21.42 18.91
CA ASP A 713 12.88 -20.66 18.70
C ASP A 713 12.54 -19.85 19.97
N LYS A 714 12.55 -18.52 19.85
CA LYS A 714 12.36 -17.59 20.98
C LYS A 714 10.97 -17.67 21.63
N LEU A 715 9.97 -18.27 20.96
CA LEU A 715 8.67 -18.55 21.55
C LEU A 715 8.67 -19.91 22.23
N LYS A 716 9.02 -20.99 21.51
CA LYS A 716 8.91 -22.36 22.05
C LYS A 716 9.86 -22.62 23.22
N VAL A 717 11.05 -22.02 23.23
CA VAL A 717 12.00 -22.14 24.35
C VAL A 717 11.41 -21.66 25.69
N ARG A 718 10.40 -20.77 25.65
CA ARG A 718 9.70 -20.31 26.86
C ARG A 718 9.04 -21.45 27.62
N LEU A 719 8.55 -22.48 26.90
CA LEU A 719 7.96 -23.67 27.51
C LEU A 719 9.02 -24.48 28.27
N TYR A 720 10.22 -24.63 27.70
CA TYR A 720 11.35 -25.29 28.36
C TYR A 720 11.78 -24.55 29.64
N VAL A 721 11.96 -23.23 29.56
CA VAL A 721 12.33 -22.40 30.72
C VAL A 721 11.26 -22.49 31.81
N TYR A 722 9.97 -22.38 31.44
CA TYR A 722 8.86 -22.50 32.38
C TYR A 722 8.84 -23.86 33.08
N GLN A 723 9.06 -24.96 32.35
CA GLN A 723 9.10 -26.28 32.96
C GLN A 723 10.30 -26.47 33.90
N LYS A 724 11.51 -26.08 33.47
CA LYS A 724 12.74 -26.20 34.27
C LYS A 724 12.75 -25.38 35.56
N THR A 725 11.96 -24.31 35.61
CA THR A 725 12.02 -23.34 36.73
C THR A 725 10.76 -23.31 37.59
N ILE A 726 9.59 -23.64 37.05
CA ILE A 726 8.32 -23.58 37.80
C ILE A 726 7.74 -24.97 38.08
N LYS A 727 7.78 -25.92 37.13
CA LYS A 727 7.15 -27.23 37.31
C LYS A 727 8.04 -28.27 38.04
N SER A 728 9.30 -27.93 38.31
CA SER A 728 10.35 -28.68 39.04
C SER A 728 10.65 -30.12 38.61
N ASP A 729 9.80 -30.79 37.85
CA ASP A 729 10.07 -32.06 37.18
C ASP A 729 9.99 -31.83 35.67
N LEU A 730 11.15 -31.84 35.00
CA LEU A 730 11.16 -32.00 33.55
C LEU A 730 10.75 -33.44 33.29
N ASP A 731 9.53 -33.65 32.79
CA ASP A 731 9.05 -34.99 32.43
C ASP A 731 10.09 -35.64 31.49
N MET A 732 10.49 -36.88 31.76
CA MET A 732 11.46 -37.60 30.91
C MET A 732 10.98 -37.69 29.46
N HIS A 733 9.68 -37.49 29.24
CA HIS A 733 9.02 -37.42 27.93
C HIS A 733 8.98 -36.01 27.30
N PHE A 734 9.57 -34.97 27.90
CA PHE A 734 9.45 -33.58 27.39
C PHE A 734 9.99 -33.39 25.96
N PHE A 735 11.04 -34.13 25.58
CA PHE A 735 11.56 -34.15 24.21
C PHE A 735 11.22 -35.46 23.47
N SER A 736 10.26 -36.25 23.96
CA SER A 736 9.76 -37.40 23.21
C SER A 736 9.09 -36.93 21.90
N ASN A 737 9.06 -37.80 20.90
CA ASN A 737 8.44 -37.48 19.60
C ASN A 737 6.93 -37.15 19.71
N GLU A 738 6.29 -37.51 20.81
CA GLU A 738 4.87 -37.21 21.08
C GLU A 738 4.66 -35.87 21.82
N SER A 739 5.73 -35.19 22.23
CA SER A 739 5.65 -33.94 22.99
C SER A 739 5.02 -32.81 22.18
N SER A 740 4.05 -32.11 22.79
CA SER A 740 3.36 -30.98 22.19
C SER A 740 4.31 -29.84 21.80
N ILE A 741 5.51 -29.75 22.37
CA ILE A 741 6.47 -28.68 22.05
C ILE A 741 6.88 -28.65 20.56
N PHE A 742 6.76 -29.79 19.87
CA PHE A 742 7.01 -29.89 18.43
C PHE A 742 5.82 -29.44 17.57
N TYR A 743 4.63 -29.22 18.14
CA TYR A 743 3.43 -28.79 17.41
C TYR A 743 3.56 -27.37 16.85
N PRO A 744 2.77 -26.98 15.83
CA PRO A 744 2.75 -25.61 15.31
C PRO A 744 2.45 -24.58 16.40
N ILE A 745 3.00 -23.37 16.26
CA ILE A 745 2.88 -22.29 17.27
C ILE A 745 1.41 -21.95 17.54
N ASP A 746 0.55 -21.99 16.51
CA ASP A 746 -0.89 -21.70 16.64
C ASP A 746 -1.59 -22.67 17.62
N SER A 747 -1.10 -23.92 17.74
CA SER A 747 -1.64 -24.91 18.67
C SER A 747 -1.09 -24.76 20.09
N LEU A 748 -0.03 -23.95 20.28
CA LEU A 748 0.66 -23.76 21.55
C LEU A 748 0.36 -22.39 22.19
N GLU A 749 -0.46 -21.57 21.57
CA GLU A 749 -0.68 -20.17 21.99
C GLU A 749 -1.11 -20.06 23.46
N GLU A 750 -2.08 -20.86 23.91
CA GLU A 750 -2.49 -20.88 25.33
C GLU A 750 -1.37 -21.29 26.28
N GLU A 751 -0.55 -22.28 25.89
CA GLU A 751 0.59 -22.73 26.70
C GLU A 751 1.68 -21.67 26.77
N LEU A 752 1.94 -20.98 25.66
CA LEU A 752 2.89 -19.88 25.57
C LEU A 752 2.45 -18.72 26.47
N TYR A 753 1.17 -18.34 26.50
CA TYR A 753 0.69 -17.32 27.44
C TYR A 753 0.75 -17.77 28.91
N LYS A 754 0.60 -19.08 29.22
CA LYS A 754 0.80 -19.60 30.59
C LYS A 754 2.23 -19.36 31.10
N THR A 755 3.22 -19.23 30.19
CA THR A 755 4.62 -18.92 30.57
C THR A 755 4.78 -17.53 31.21
N ASN A 756 3.80 -16.63 31.11
CA ASN A 756 3.81 -15.33 31.81
C ASN A 756 3.81 -15.46 33.34
N LYS A 757 3.54 -16.65 33.89
CA LYS A 757 3.68 -16.96 35.32
C LYS A 757 5.14 -17.21 35.73
N CYS A 758 6.05 -17.40 34.78
CA CYS A 758 7.47 -17.61 35.04
C CYS A 758 8.14 -16.29 35.41
N PRO A 759 8.77 -16.14 36.60
CA PRO A 759 9.45 -14.91 36.98
C PRO A 759 10.71 -14.65 36.14
N TYR A 760 11.24 -15.69 35.48
CA TYR A 760 12.44 -15.61 34.65
C TYR A 760 12.16 -15.27 33.18
N LEU A 761 10.91 -15.04 32.77
CA LEU A 761 10.57 -14.73 31.39
C LEU A 761 9.95 -13.33 31.29
N PRO A 762 10.31 -12.52 30.28
CA PRO A 762 9.60 -11.28 29.97
C PRO A 762 8.13 -11.59 29.68
N LYS A 763 7.20 -10.72 30.10
CA LYS A 763 5.78 -10.92 29.79
C LYS A 763 5.54 -10.90 28.28
N LEU A 764 4.87 -11.92 27.77
CA LEU A 764 4.41 -12.04 26.40
C LEU A 764 3.04 -11.36 26.27
N TYR A 765 2.92 -10.42 25.33
CA TYR A 765 1.72 -9.62 25.09
C TYR A 765 0.96 -10.02 23.82
N GLY A 766 1.65 -10.57 22.82
CA GLY A 766 1.04 -10.93 21.55
C GLY A 766 1.92 -11.82 20.68
N ILE A 767 1.30 -12.66 19.85
CA ILE A 767 1.95 -13.48 18.81
C ILE A 767 1.19 -13.23 17.49
N TYR A 768 1.91 -13.00 16.40
CA TYR A 768 1.37 -12.53 15.13
C TYR A 768 2.00 -13.24 13.93
N LYS A 769 1.20 -13.47 12.88
CA LYS A 769 1.62 -14.08 11.61
C LYS A 769 2.15 -13.07 10.60
N SER A 770 1.96 -11.78 10.84
CA SER A 770 2.37 -10.68 9.97
C SER A 770 2.62 -9.42 10.78
N ALA A 771 3.49 -8.53 10.27
CA ALA A 771 3.68 -7.22 10.90
C ALA A 771 2.41 -6.36 10.83
N TYR A 772 1.51 -6.66 9.88
CA TYR A 772 0.24 -5.97 9.70
C TYR A 772 -0.88 -6.48 10.61
N ASP A 773 -0.69 -7.63 11.25
CA ASP A 773 -1.69 -8.22 12.18
C ASP A 773 -1.54 -7.70 13.62
N ILE A 774 -0.55 -6.83 13.86
CA ILE A 774 -0.22 -6.34 15.19
C ILE A 774 -1.32 -5.40 15.68
N ASP A 775 -2.08 -5.86 16.67
CA ASP A 775 -3.09 -5.06 17.36
C ASP A 775 -2.45 -4.19 18.45
N PHE A 776 -2.04 -2.97 18.05
CA PHE A 776 -1.40 -2.01 18.95
C PHE A 776 -2.30 -1.55 20.11
N ASP A 777 -3.63 -1.68 20.01
CA ASP A 777 -4.55 -1.27 21.07
C ASP A 777 -4.46 -2.21 22.29
N LYS A 778 -4.15 -3.49 22.06
CA LYS A 778 -3.94 -4.50 23.11
C LYS A 778 -2.55 -4.46 23.74
N LEU A 779 -1.59 -3.77 23.10
CA LEU A 779 -0.22 -3.67 23.61
C LEU A 779 -0.07 -2.56 24.67
N PRO A 780 0.82 -2.73 25.67
CA PRO A 780 1.10 -1.68 26.64
C PRO A 780 1.77 -0.44 26.01
N ASN A 781 2.02 0.61 26.80
CA ASN A 781 2.68 1.82 26.28
C ASN A 781 4.12 1.57 25.82
N SER A 782 4.81 0.56 26.35
CA SER A 782 6.17 0.19 25.97
C SER A 782 6.32 -1.32 25.85
N PHE A 783 7.03 -1.78 24.82
CA PHE A 783 7.21 -3.21 24.49
C PHE A 783 8.34 -3.38 23.46
N VAL A 784 8.72 -4.64 23.22
CA VAL A 784 9.64 -5.02 22.14
C VAL A 784 8.94 -5.99 21.20
N LEU A 785 9.03 -5.73 19.89
CA LEU A 785 8.62 -6.67 18.85
C LEU A 785 9.83 -7.45 18.36
N LYS A 786 9.69 -8.77 18.26
CA LYS A 786 10.76 -9.68 17.83
C LYS A 786 10.25 -10.74 16.87
N SER A 787 11.07 -11.16 15.92
CA SER A 787 10.91 -12.42 15.20
C SER A 787 11.50 -13.58 16.00
N ASN A 788 10.86 -14.75 15.95
CA ASN A 788 11.27 -15.92 16.72
C ASN A 788 12.44 -16.72 16.10
N HIS A 789 12.58 -16.69 14.78
CA HIS A 789 13.33 -17.65 13.96
C HIS A 789 14.63 -17.10 13.36
N ASP A 790 15.15 -15.98 13.85
CA ASP A 790 16.32 -15.31 13.27
C ASP A 790 17.12 -14.48 14.28
N SER A 791 18.12 -13.75 13.77
CA SER A 791 18.85 -12.72 14.51
C SER A 791 18.67 -11.33 13.88
N GLY A 792 18.33 -10.34 14.69
CA GLY A 792 18.27 -8.93 14.30
C GLY A 792 16.87 -8.37 13.99
N GLY A 793 15.85 -9.20 13.84
CA GLY A 793 14.45 -8.78 13.68
C GLY A 793 13.83 -8.29 14.98
N VAL A 794 14.37 -7.20 15.52
CA VAL A 794 13.96 -6.57 16.78
C VAL A 794 13.58 -5.11 16.56
N VAL A 795 12.46 -4.68 17.15
CA VAL A 795 11.99 -3.29 17.19
C VAL A 795 11.65 -2.94 18.63
N VAL A 796 12.30 -1.91 19.17
CA VAL A 796 12.06 -1.40 20.53
C VAL A 796 11.08 -0.24 20.47
N VAL A 797 10.02 -0.32 21.29
CA VAL A 797 8.97 0.71 21.40
C VAL A 797 8.94 1.21 22.85
N GLU A 798 9.53 2.37 23.08
CA GLU A 798 9.61 3.01 24.42
C GLU A 798 8.34 3.81 24.75
N ASP A 799 7.76 4.45 23.74
CA ASP A 799 6.44 5.10 23.82
C ASP A 799 5.63 4.73 22.58
N LYS A 800 4.52 4.02 22.80
CA LYS A 800 3.63 3.52 21.75
C LYS A 800 3.03 4.66 20.92
N LYS A 801 2.63 5.75 21.57
CA LYS A 801 1.98 6.89 20.88
C LYS A 801 2.99 7.63 20.02
N GLU A 802 4.18 7.89 20.53
CA GLU A 802 5.25 8.51 19.76
C GLU A 802 5.71 7.61 18.60
N PHE A 803 5.85 6.31 18.85
CA PHE A 803 6.23 5.33 17.83
C PHE A 803 5.23 5.27 16.69
N ILE A 804 3.93 5.26 16.97
CA ILE A 804 2.87 5.27 15.94
C ILE A 804 2.83 6.62 15.22
N ARG A 805 3.06 7.73 15.94
CA ARG A 805 3.06 9.09 15.36
C ARG A 805 4.25 9.35 14.44
N ASP A 806 5.42 8.77 14.72
CA ASP A 806 6.60 8.84 13.85
C ASP A 806 6.45 7.85 12.69
N THR A 807 5.73 8.26 11.64
CA THR A 807 5.36 7.39 10.53
C THR A 807 6.56 6.82 9.76
N GLU A 808 7.70 7.52 9.74
CA GLU A 808 8.94 7.00 9.12
C GLU A 808 9.53 5.88 9.98
N LYS A 809 9.68 6.10 11.29
CA LYS A 809 10.17 5.08 12.22
C LYS A 809 9.22 3.89 12.31
N PHE A 810 7.91 4.13 12.33
CA PHE A 810 6.88 3.10 12.32
C PHE A 810 6.98 2.21 11.08
N TYR A 811 6.90 2.82 9.88
CA TYR A 811 6.91 2.09 8.62
C TYR A 811 8.22 1.31 8.42
N THR A 812 9.37 1.95 8.68
CA THR A 812 10.67 1.27 8.55
C THR A 812 10.81 0.10 9.53
N SER A 813 10.24 0.21 10.73
CA SER A 813 10.22 -0.86 11.72
C SER A 813 9.29 -2.01 11.32
N MET A 814 8.08 -1.72 10.82
CA MET A 814 7.15 -2.75 10.35
C MET A 814 7.70 -3.47 9.12
N GLN A 815 8.27 -2.72 8.17
CA GLN A 815 8.92 -3.29 7.00
C GLN A 815 10.11 -4.17 7.38
N LYS A 816 10.90 -3.76 8.39
CA LYS A 816 11.98 -4.58 8.94
C LYS A 816 11.42 -5.92 9.44
N LEU A 817 10.41 -5.91 10.31
CA LEU A 817 9.81 -7.15 10.82
C LEU A 817 9.26 -8.03 9.70
N GLN A 818 8.54 -7.45 8.74
CA GLN A 818 7.97 -8.19 7.61
C GLN A 818 9.05 -8.83 6.72
N THR A 819 10.14 -8.10 6.47
CA THR A 819 11.28 -8.61 5.67
C THR A 819 11.96 -9.77 6.39
N HIS A 820 12.14 -9.64 7.70
CA HIS A 820 12.72 -10.71 8.52
C HIS A 820 11.81 -11.95 8.54
N LEU A 821 10.49 -11.78 8.61
CA LEU A 821 9.52 -12.87 8.58
C LEU A 821 9.53 -13.71 7.29
N GLN A 822 9.88 -13.09 6.16
CA GLN A 822 9.95 -13.74 4.85
C GLN A 822 11.29 -14.44 4.59
N ARG A 823 12.26 -14.31 5.49
CA ARG A 823 13.62 -14.84 5.33
C ARG A 823 13.80 -16.09 6.17
N ASN A 824 14.40 -17.12 5.57
CA ASN A 824 14.88 -18.26 6.33
C ASN A 824 16.36 -18.04 6.71
N TYR A 825 16.62 -17.88 8.01
CA TYR A 825 17.94 -17.52 8.54
C TYR A 825 19.03 -18.58 8.24
N TYR A 826 18.64 -19.85 8.04
CA TYR A 826 19.57 -20.91 7.62
C TYR A 826 20.37 -20.54 6.37
N TYR A 827 19.77 -19.87 5.38
CA TYR A 827 20.47 -19.55 4.14
C TYR A 827 21.56 -18.48 4.28
N PHE A 828 21.61 -17.75 5.41
CA PHE A 828 22.66 -16.77 5.68
C PHE A 828 23.87 -17.41 6.36
N ALA A 829 23.63 -18.22 7.39
CA ALA A 829 24.68 -18.71 8.29
C ALA A 829 24.93 -20.22 8.21
N ARG A 830 24.07 -20.98 7.52
CA ARG A 830 23.97 -22.45 7.51
C ARG A 830 23.72 -23.07 8.88
N GLU A 831 23.08 -22.31 9.76
CA GLU A 831 22.62 -22.79 11.06
C GLU A 831 21.36 -23.64 10.89
N TRP A 832 21.54 -24.97 10.89
CA TRP A 832 20.47 -25.93 10.60
C TRP A 832 19.25 -25.79 11.51
N GLN A 833 19.45 -25.37 12.76
CA GLN A 833 18.33 -25.23 13.71
C GLN A 833 17.25 -24.25 13.22
N TYR A 834 17.57 -23.28 12.36
CA TYR A 834 16.60 -22.33 11.80
C TYR A 834 15.89 -22.84 10.53
N PHE A 835 16.32 -23.97 9.94
CA PHE A 835 15.87 -24.41 8.62
C PHE A 835 14.35 -24.66 8.54
N ASN A 836 13.78 -25.33 9.55
CA ASN A 836 12.36 -25.71 9.61
C ASN A 836 11.60 -24.95 10.72
N MET A 837 12.05 -23.75 11.11
CA MET A 837 11.31 -22.95 12.09
C MET A 837 10.09 -22.28 11.46
N GLU A 838 8.98 -22.32 12.18
CA GLU A 838 7.77 -21.58 11.81
C GLU A 838 7.93 -20.09 12.17
N PRO A 839 7.88 -19.17 11.20
CA PRO A 839 8.12 -17.75 11.47
C PRO A 839 6.91 -17.06 12.11
N ARG A 840 7.15 -16.32 13.19
CA ARG A 840 6.20 -15.46 13.91
C ARG A 840 6.86 -14.17 14.38
N ILE A 841 6.04 -13.12 14.52
CA ILE A 841 6.38 -11.91 15.29
C ILE A 841 5.73 -12.04 16.66
N PHE A 842 6.41 -11.64 17.71
CA PHE A 842 5.81 -11.57 19.04
C PHE A 842 6.17 -10.26 19.74
N ALA A 843 5.25 -9.80 20.58
CA ALA A 843 5.41 -8.63 21.43
C ALA A 843 5.68 -9.08 22.86
N GLU A 844 6.74 -8.57 23.47
CA GLU A 844 7.08 -8.85 24.87
C GLU A 844 7.51 -7.61 25.65
N GLU A 845 7.65 -7.79 26.97
CA GLU A 845 8.06 -6.76 27.91
C GLU A 845 9.42 -6.14 27.57
N LEU A 846 9.45 -4.80 27.54
CA LEU A 846 10.68 -4.03 27.39
C LEU A 846 11.44 -3.97 28.72
N LEU A 847 12.59 -4.62 28.79
CA LEU A 847 13.47 -4.61 29.95
C LEU A 847 14.43 -3.41 29.89
N ILE A 848 14.15 -2.39 30.72
CA ILE A 848 14.98 -1.19 30.88
C ILE A 848 15.90 -1.38 32.10
N GLY A 849 17.20 -1.21 31.92
CA GLY A 849 18.20 -1.26 32.99
C GLY A 849 18.26 0.03 33.82
N ASP A 850 19.06 0.02 34.88
CA ASP A 850 19.12 1.11 35.88
C ASP A 850 19.64 2.45 35.30
N ASN A 851 20.30 2.42 34.15
CA ASN A 851 20.80 3.59 33.41
C ASN A 851 19.75 4.20 32.45
N GLY A 852 18.51 3.70 32.45
CA GLY A 852 17.45 4.15 31.54
C GLY A 852 17.60 3.65 30.09
N LYS A 853 18.57 2.77 29.81
CA LYS A 853 18.77 2.11 28.51
C LYS A 853 18.34 0.63 28.58
N PRO A 854 18.19 -0.09 27.44
CA PRO A 854 17.94 -1.52 27.47
C PRO A 854 18.99 -2.27 28.31
N ALA A 855 18.53 -3.21 29.14
CA ALA A 855 19.38 -3.91 30.10
C ALA A 855 20.63 -4.55 29.46
N ASP A 856 21.74 -4.53 30.18
CA ASP A 856 22.95 -5.24 29.78
C ASP A 856 22.65 -6.75 29.65
N THR A 857 23.32 -7.41 28.69
CA THR A 857 23.15 -8.85 28.49
C THR A 857 24.41 -9.59 28.89
N TYR A 858 24.21 -10.59 29.72
CA TYR A 858 25.22 -11.48 30.29
C TYR A 858 25.08 -12.84 29.63
N LYS A 859 26.06 -13.23 28.82
CA LYS A 859 26.01 -14.49 28.08
C LYS A 859 26.93 -15.51 28.73
N PHE A 860 26.33 -16.50 29.36
CA PHE A 860 27.03 -17.55 30.08
C PHE A 860 27.37 -18.68 29.10
N HIS A 861 28.65 -18.83 28.77
CA HIS A 861 29.16 -19.94 27.96
C HIS A 861 29.44 -21.12 28.89
N ILE A 862 28.53 -22.10 28.89
CA ILE A 862 28.59 -23.27 29.77
C ILE A 862 29.20 -24.45 29.01
N PHE A 863 30.41 -24.84 29.41
CA PHE A 863 31.14 -26.01 28.89
C PHE A 863 31.14 -27.18 29.89
N ASP A 864 31.14 -26.89 31.20
CA ASP A 864 31.19 -27.91 32.25
C ASP A 864 30.47 -27.43 33.51
N GLN A 865 29.28 -27.96 33.75
CA GLN A 865 28.44 -27.58 34.90
C GLN A 865 29.05 -28.01 36.25
N ASN A 866 29.97 -28.97 36.25
CA ASN A 866 30.62 -29.44 37.47
C ASN A 866 31.91 -28.67 37.79
N ASN A 867 32.35 -27.78 36.88
CA ASN A 867 33.58 -27.03 37.04
C ASN A 867 33.43 -25.57 36.58
N ASN A 868 33.15 -24.68 37.53
CA ASN A 868 32.98 -23.24 37.28
C ASN A 868 34.18 -22.58 36.59
N LYS A 869 35.40 -23.13 36.71
CA LYS A 869 36.61 -22.59 36.06
C LYS A 869 36.61 -22.77 34.55
N ASN A 870 35.79 -23.67 34.02
CA ASN A 870 35.68 -23.94 32.60
C ASN A 870 34.55 -23.15 31.92
N ASN A 871 33.84 -22.29 32.66
CA ASN A 871 32.71 -21.51 32.16
C ASN A 871 33.04 -20.02 32.18
N PHE A 872 32.53 -19.29 31.19
CA PHE A 872 32.88 -17.90 30.96
C PHE A 872 31.64 -17.04 30.75
N ILE A 873 31.76 -15.74 31.03
CA ILE A 873 30.67 -14.78 30.88
C ILE A 873 31.11 -13.73 29.87
N GLN A 874 30.31 -13.57 28.81
CA GLN A 874 30.43 -12.44 27.90
C GLN A 874 29.49 -11.34 28.35
N VAL A 875 30.04 -10.19 28.74
CA VAL A 875 29.26 -8.99 29.09
C VAL A 875 29.27 -8.04 27.90
N THR A 876 28.09 -7.55 27.52
CA THR A 876 27.95 -6.51 26.49
C THR A 876 27.24 -5.29 27.09
N THR A 877 27.96 -4.18 27.21
CA THR A 877 27.45 -2.91 27.77
C THR A 877 27.29 -1.84 26.69
N ASP A 878 26.42 -0.85 26.96
CA ASP A 878 26.22 0.36 26.14
C ASP A 878 25.96 0.10 24.64
N ARG A 879 24.98 -0.78 24.36
CA ARG A 879 24.62 -1.28 23.02
C ARG A 879 24.40 -0.24 21.90
N PHE A 880 24.17 1.04 22.22
CA PHE A 880 23.75 2.06 21.26
C PHE A 880 24.67 3.28 21.15
N ASP A 881 25.64 3.47 22.05
CA ASP A 881 26.53 4.65 22.04
C ASP A 881 28.02 4.26 22.01
N ASN A 882 28.45 3.39 22.94
CA ASN A 882 29.87 3.12 23.20
C ASN A 882 30.09 1.61 23.45
N TYR A 883 29.69 0.79 22.47
CA TYR A 883 29.65 -0.67 22.54
C TYR A 883 30.97 -1.29 23.03
N GLN A 884 30.94 -1.96 24.19
CA GLN A 884 32.04 -2.76 24.71
C GLN A 884 31.59 -4.21 24.95
N ARG A 885 32.43 -5.16 24.54
CA ARG A 885 32.25 -6.61 24.77
C ARG A 885 33.46 -7.13 25.53
N VAL A 886 33.23 -7.68 26.72
CA VAL A 886 34.28 -8.18 27.62
C VAL A 886 34.00 -9.64 27.96
N MET A 887 35.03 -10.47 27.96
CA MET A 887 34.96 -11.84 28.46
C MET A 887 35.49 -11.90 29.89
N LEU A 888 34.76 -12.56 30.78
CA LEU A 888 35.08 -12.71 32.20
C LEU A 888 35.04 -14.18 32.61
N ASN A 889 35.83 -14.52 33.62
CA ASN A 889 35.76 -15.80 34.32
C ASN A 889 34.55 -15.79 35.29
N SER A 890 34.23 -16.95 35.85
CA SER A 890 33.11 -17.09 36.80
C SER A 890 33.27 -16.32 38.11
N ASP A 891 34.50 -15.96 38.49
CA ASP A 891 34.82 -15.10 39.63
C ASP A 891 34.85 -13.60 39.29
N TRP A 892 34.36 -13.23 38.09
CA TRP A 892 34.34 -11.86 37.57
C TRP A 892 35.72 -11.26 37.21
N SER A 893 36.79 -12.05 37.26
CA SER A 893 38.10 -11.64 36.73
C SER A 893 38.14 -11.66 35.20
N LEU A 894 39.06 -10.91 34.60
CA LEU A 894 39.20 -10.83 33.14
C LEU A 894 39.59 -12.19 32.55
N ALA A 895 38.84 -12.67 31.57
CA ALA A 895 39.18 -13.91 30.88
C ALA A 895 40.43 -13.72 30.00
N PRO A 896 41.26 -14.75 29.83
CA PRO A 896 42.51 -14.68 29.06
C PRO A 896 42.30 -14.60 27.53
N PHE A 897 41.06 -14.52 27.05
CA PHE A 897 40.70 -14.42 25.64
C PHE A 897 39.49 -13.52 25.44
N GLY A 898 39.26 -13.08 24.21
CA GLY A 898 38.04 -12.39 23.79
C GLY A 898 37.51 -12.92 22.46
N ILE A 899 36.22 -12.66 22.19
CA ILE A 899 35.55 -13.05 20.94
C ILE A 899 35.39 -11.81 20.07
N SER A 900 36.10 -11.77 18.93
CA SER A 900 36.27 -10.64 17.99
C SER A 900 36.96 -9.40 18.54
N TYR A 901 37.10 -9.29 19.87
CA TYR A 901 37.77 -8.21 20.57
C TYR A 901 38.92 -8.78 21.38
N ASP A 902 40.03 -8.05 21.41
CA ASP A 902 41.21 -8.40 22.17
C ASP A 902 40.98 -8.03 23.65
N ASN A 903 40.67 -9.05 24.47
CA ASN A 903 40.30 -8.85 25.87
C ASN A 903 41.45 -8.26 26.69
N SER A 904 42.71 -8.44 26.27
CA SER A 904 43.89 -7.86 26.94
C SER A 904 43.92 -6.32 26.91
N LYS A 905 43.15 -5.71 25.99
CA LYS A 905 43.05 -4.25 25.84
C LYS A 905 41.95 -3.64 26.71
N ILE A 906 41.21 -4.45 27.46
CA ILE A 906 40.16 -3.95 28.35
C ILE A 906 40.81 -3.33 29.58
N VAL A 907 40.64 -2.02 29.73
CA VAL A 907 41.17 -1.24 30.87
C VAL A 907 40.15 -1.17 32.01
N ASN A 908 38.86 -1.11 31.70
CA ASN A 908 37.78 -0.98 32.68
C ASN A 908 36.85 -2.20 32.61
N ILE A 909 36.85 -3.01 33.66
CA ILE A 909 35.93 -4.15 33.80
C ILE A 909 34.56 -3.62 34.25
N PRO A 910 33.46 -4.03 33.61
CA PRO A 910 32.12 -3.61 34.03
C PRO A 910 31.80 -4.10 35.46
N ALA A 911 30.97 -3.33 36.16
CA ALA A 911 30.54 -3.67 37.51
C ALA A 911 29.85 -5.04 37.55
N GLN A 912 30.11 -5.81 38.60
CA GLN A 912 29.51 -7.12 38.82
C GLN A 912 28.00 -7.00 39.06
N PRO A 913 27.15 -7.81 38.40
CA PRO A 913 25.74 -7.85 38.71
C PRO A 913 25.55 -8.44 40.11
N PHE A 914 24.72 -7.81 40.92
CA PHE A 914 24.53 -8.22 42.31
C PHE A 914 23.83 -9.58 42.46
N MET A 915 23.12 -10.06 41.43
CA MET A 915 22.51 -11.41 41.40
C MET A 915 23.37 -12.44 40.64
N LEU A 916 24.69 -12.23 40.53
CA LEU A 916 25.55 -13.09 39.70
C LEU A 916 25.42 -14.59 40.05
N LYS A 917 25.31 -14.91 41.34
CA LYS A 917 25.21 -16.29 41.81
C LYS A 917 23.92 -16.94 41.32
N GLU A 918 22.80 -16.25 41.50
CA GLU A 918 21.48 -16.70 41.06
C GLU A 918 21.40 -16.81 39.53
N MET A 919 22.09 -15.93 38.81
CA MET A 919 22.21 -16.01 37.34
C MET A 919 22.99 -17.25 36.91
N PHE A 920 24.08 -17.61 37.61
CA PHE A 920 24.81 -18.86 37.37
C PHE A 920 23.96 -20.09 37.69
N ASP A 921 23.26 -20.11 38.83
CA ASP A 921 22.39 -21.22 39.22
C ASP A 921 21.31 -21.47 38.16
N LEU A 922 20.70 -20.39 37.64
CA LEU A 922 19.74 -20.47 36.55
C LEU A 922 20.40 -20.95 35.24
N ALA A 923 21.56 -20.40 34.88
CA ALA A 923 22.28 -20.81 33.67
C ALA A 923 22.67 -22.29 33.70
N TYR A 924 23.12 -22.82 34.85
CA TYR A 924 23.45 -24.23 35.01
C TYR A 924 22.21 -25.12 34.93
N ASN A 925 21.11 -24.74 35.58
CA ASN A 925 19.86 -25.50 35.48
C ASN A 925 19.38 -25.60 34.02
N LEU A 926 19.36 -24.48 33.28
CA LEU A 926 18.95 -24.45 31.88
C LEU A 926 19.93 -25.20 30.96
N ALA A 927 21.22 -25.21 31.28
CA ALA A 927 22.25 -25.89 30.52
C ALA A 927 22.32 -27.42 30.76
N SER A 928 21.65 -27.93 31.80
CA SER A 928 21.78 -29.31 32.33
C SER A 928 21.88 -30.44 31.29
N LEU A 929 21.11 -30.34 30.21
CA LEU A 929 21.04 -31.40 29.19
C LEU A 929 22.14 -31.33 28.14
N PHE A 930 22.84 -30.20 28.00
CA PHE A 930 23.75 -29.93 26.88
C PHE A 930 25.22 -30.10 27.27
N ASP A 931 26.02 -30.56 26.31
CA ASP A 931 27.48 -30.62 26.39
C ASP A 931 28.15 -29.25 26.20
N TYR A 932 27.48 -28.35 25.47
CA TYR A 932 27.80 -26.93 25.40
C TYR A 932 26.56 -26.13 25.02
N VAL A 933 26.28 -25.07 25.76
CA VAL A 933 25.27 -24.07 25.40
C VAL A 933 25.65 -22.69 25.95
N ARG A 934 25.35 -21.64 25.19
CA ARG A 934 25.39 -20.27 25.69
C ARG A 934 24.00 -19.87 26.18
N VAL A 935 23.91 -19.44 27.43
CA VAL A 935 22.66 -18.96 28.06
C VAL A 935 22.74 -17.44 28.19
N ASP A 936 21.88 -16.73 27.48
CA ASP A 936 21.84 -15.26 27.53
C ASP A 936 20.81 -14.83 28.60
N LEU A 937 21.25 -14.08 29.60
CA LEU A 937 20.44 -13.56 30.70
C LEU A 937 20.53 -12.03 30.78
N TYR A 938 19.51 -11.43 31.39
CA TYR A 938 19.44 -10.01 31.73
C TYR A 938 19.17 -9.86 33.22
N GLN A 939 19.71 -8.79 33.82
CA GLN A 939 19.33 -8.36 35.17
C GLN A 939 18.59 -7.02 35.06
N ASN A 940 17.43 -6.92 35.69
CA ASN A 940 16.70 -5.66 35.82
C ASN A 940 16.18 -5.54 37.26
N LYS A 941 16.77 -4.62 38.03
CA LYS A 941 16.59 -4.55 39.48
C LYS A 941 16.78 -5.95 40.07
N ASN A 942 15.95 -6.36 41.03
CA ASN A 942 16.07 -7.64 41.74
C ASN A 942 15.48 -8.84 40.96
N ASN A 943 15.42 -8.78 39.63
CA ASN A 943 14.89 -9.86 38.80
C ASN A 943 15.88 -10.27 37.71
N ILE A 944 15.90 -11.57 37.40
CA ILE A 944 16.69 -12.18 36.32
C ILE A 944 15.73 -12.59 35.21
N TYR A 945 16.04 -12.23 33.97
CA TYR A 945 15.25 -12.61 32.80
C TYR A 945 16.10 -13.42 31.82
N PHE A 946 15.51 -14.49 31.31
CA PHE A 946 16.04 -15.30 30.23
C PHE A 946 15.88 -14.60 28.88
N GLY A 947 16.91 -14.67 28.04
CA GLY A 947 16.94 -14.14 26.69
C GLY A 947 16.88 -15.20 25.61
N GLU A 948 17.93 -15.99 25.49
CA GLU A 948 18.05 -17.03 24.46
C GLU A 948 18.98 -18.18 24.93
N LEU A 949 18.73 -19.37 24.38
CA LEU A 949 19.71 -20.45 24.34
C LEU A 949 20.38 -20.42 22.97
N THR A 950 21.70 -20.46 22.94
CA THR A 950 22.46 -20.45 21.69
C THR A 950 23.44 -21.59 21.64
N PHE A 951 23.24 -22.48 20.66
CA PHE A 951 24.03 -23.68 20.46
C PHE A 951 25.18 -23.49 19.47
N THR A 952 25.13 -22.43 18.67
CA THR A 952 26.06 -22.14 17.56
C THR A 952 26.43 -20.65 17.56
N PRO A 953 27.05 -20.13 18.63
CA PRO A 953 27.28 -18.69 18.77
C PRO A 953 28.11 -18.14 17.61
N GLY A 954 27.63 -17.02 17.05
CA GLY A 954 28.24 -16.36 15.90
C GLY A 954 28.28 -17.20 14.62
N ALA A 955 27.62 -18.37 14.59
CA ALA A 955 27.79 -19.39 13.55
C ALA A 955 29.26 -19.74 13.26
N ALA A 956 30.14 -19.69 14.28
CA ALA A 956 31.60 -19.80 14.13
C ALA A 956 32.25 -18.72 13.23
N GLY A 957 31.58 -17.57 13.06
CA GLY A 957 32.08 -16.45 12.27
C GLY A 957 32.90 -15.42 13.07
N GLU A 958 33.04 -15.60 14.37
CA GLU A 958 33.71 -14.67 15.28
C GLU A 958 35.08 -15.24 15.72
N ARG A 959 36.18 -14.56 15.39
CA ARG A 959 37.53 -15.00 15.74
C ARG A 959 37.80 -14.88 17.24
N ILE A 960 38.36 -15.91 17.86
CA ILE A 960 38.82 -15.88 19.25
C ILE A 960 40.25 -15.30 19.31
N ILE A 961 40.51 -14.41 20.26
CA ILE A 961 41.77 -13.67 20.37
C ILE A 961 42.32 -13.85 21.80
N PRO A 962 43.57 -14.34 21.96
CA PRO A 962 44.46 -14.83 20.91
C PRO A 962 44.03 -16.21 20.38
N ASP A 963 44.49 -16.56 19.17
CA ASP A 963 44.01 -17.74 18.42
C ASP A 963 44.17 -19.07 19.19
N GLU A 964 45.17 -19.20 20.06
CA GLU A 964 45.41 -20.39 20.88
C GLU A 964 44.21 -20.77 21.78
N TRP A 965 43.36 -19.80 22.12
CA TRP A 965 42.17 -20.05 22.93
C TRP A 965 41.04 -20.71 22.15
N ASP A 966 41.04 -20.66 20.82
CA ASP A 966 40.06 -21.41 20.02
C ASP A 966 40.26 -22.92 20.19
N GLU A 967 41.51 -23.39 20.24
CA GLU A 967 41.83 -24.79 20.53
C GLU A 967 41.51 -25.16 21.98
N ARG A 968 41.88 -24.32 22.96
CA ARG A 968 41.58 -24.58 24.40
C ARG A 968 40.09 -24.66 24.69
N LEU A 969 39.28 -23.75 24.15
CA LEU A 969 37.82 -23.82 24.28
C LEU A 969 37.26 -25.06 23.58
N GLY A 970 37.91 -25.47 22.49
CA GLY A 970 37.66 -26.75 21.84
C GLY A 970 37.85 -27.91 22.80
N GLU A 971 39.00 -27.99 23.48
CA GLU A 971 39.31 -29.05 24.47
C GLU A 971 38.32 -29.09 25.65
N LEU A 972 37.87 -27.91 26.12
CA LEU A 972 36.86 -27.83 27.19
C LEU A 972 35.50 -28.41 26.78
N TRP A 973 35.13 -28.29 25.51
CA TRP A 973 33.88 -28.86 24.99
C TRP A 973 34.02 -30.38 24.79
N LYS A 974 33.74 -31.12 25.87
CA LYS A 974 33.64 -32.58 25.90
C LYS A 974 32.30 -33.02 25.33
N ARG A 975 32.24 -33.22 24.00
CA ARG A 975 31.05 -33.74 23.35
C ARG A 975 30.63 -35.07 24.00
N LYS A 976 29.37 -35.16 24.40
CA LYS A 976 28.77 -36.46 24.75
C LYS A 976 28.69 -37.28 23.46
N GLU A 977 29.12 -38.54 23.48
CA GLU A 977 28.93 -39.43 22.33
C GLU A 977 27.44 -39.50 21.99
N ILE A 978 27.13 -39.34 20.70
CA ILE A 978 25.76 -39.50 20.20
C ILE A 978 25.42 -40.98 20.33
N ILE A 979 24.74 -41.37 21.41
CA ILE A 979 23.94 -42.59 21.43
C ILE A 979 22.81 -42.35 20.42
N ASN A 980 23.04 -42.85 19.22
CA ASN A 980 22.16 -42.78 18.05
C ASN A 980 20.96 -43.74 18.23
N GLU A 981 20.29 -43.70 19.38
CA GLU A 981 19.10 -44.53 19.65
C GLU A 981 17.79 -43.80 19.32
N ALA A 982 17.77 -42.45 19.28
CA ALA A 982 16.58 -41.67 18.97
C ALA A 982 16.38 -41.39 17.46
N SER A 983 17.31 -41.84 16.60
CA SER A 983 17.19 -41.78 15.14
C SER A 983 16.72 -43.10 14.49
N LYS A 984 16.27 -44.07 15.31
CA LYS A 984 15.53 -45.27 14.86
C LYS A 984 14.04 -45.06 14.96
#